data_AF-A0A518GUP2-F1
#
_entry.id   AF-A0A518GUP2-F1
#
_cell.length_a   1.000
_cell.length_b   1.000
_cell.length_c   1.000
_cell.angle_alpha   90.00
_cell.angle_beta   90.00
_cell.angle_gamma   90.00
#
_symmetry.space_group_name_H-M   'P 1'
#
loop_
_entity.id
_entity.type
_entity.pdbx_description
1 polymer ?
#
loop_
_entity_poly.entity_id
_entity_poly.type
_entity_poly.pdbx_seq_one_letter_code
_entity_poly.pdbx_strand_id
1 'polypeptide(L)'
;MEPARSVSLSSPATPAEPTAPGDPCILVIFGASGDLTKRLLVPSLYNLACDGLLPEQFAVVGIAKDGLTTEAFRSRMAADLRTFNTRKEFDPRAWDWLESRLHYTPGDFGDEEAYGRLKELVSRLDAERGTGGNLLFYMATLPSLFGLISEKLNGAGFKGFPGWQRMIVEKPFGSDLESARALNRELLAHWREDQIFRIDHYLGKETVQNILAFRFANELFEPLWNRRHIDHIQLTVSEAVGVEGRGGYYDRAGVLRDMIQNHMLQMLAYVCMEPPASFSADDIRDEKAKLLRAVRRYSPEVALSNAVRGQYGAGTRADGAACPAYRSEKEVDPGSNTETFAALRLFIDNWRWENVPIYLRSGKALWKRGTEVAVQFKRAPEVLFRGPTMRRMPSNRLIFHIQPDQGIESNFQAKVPGPVMQLQSVNMRFSYGESFRAERATGYEVMIYGCMTGDATLFSRTDLVEAAWQVAQPILDAWSGRPARDFPNYDAGSWGPVAANDLLERDGRRWYEVIDRETLGRVPLFRGGDPLLLNQVSMALRPHAVPAGEVIIREGDPGSEMYLICRGEAEVIDGEGEVLATLREGACFGEVALLLSEHRTATVRARTSCDLFVLDRADFRRILRDHPQFCEAITRIAHERYDTKIDASALAAAPA
;
A
#
# COMPACT_ATOMS: atom_id res chain seq x y z
N MET A 1 40.72 23.09 3.54
CA MET A 1 39.43 23.47 4.13
C MET A 1 38.72 22.19 4.48
N GLU A 2 38.63 21.87 5.78
CA GLU A 2 37.93 20.68 6.28
C GLU A 2 36.44 20.74 5.93
N PRO A 3 35.79 19.60 5.62
CA PRO A 3 34.36 19.56 5.42
C PRO A 3 33.64 19.83 6.74
N ALA A 4 32.67 20.74 6.70
CA ALA A 4 31.87 21.13 7.85
C ALA A 4 31.21 19.91 8.50
N ARG A 5 31.45 19.73 9.80
CA ARG A 5 30.77 18.74 10.64
C ARG A 5 29.26 19.02 10.60
N SER A 6 28.47 18.03 10.19
CA SER A 6 27.02 18.04 10.38
C SER A 6 26.74 18.06 11.89
N VAL A 7 26.21 19.18 12.38
CA VAL A 7 25.73 19.26 13.75
C VAL A 7 24.38 18.54 13.78
N SER A 8 24.40 17.27 14.18
CA SER A 8 23.20 16.55 14.60
C SER A 8 22.68 17.22 15.87
N LEU A 9 21.67 18.09 15.73
CA LEU A 9 20.85 18.53 16.85
C LEU A 9 19.92 17.38 17.26
N SER A 10 20.49 16.29 17.78
CA SER A 10 19.72 15.33 18.55
C SER A 10 19.48 15.96 19.92
N SER A 11 18.26 16.45 20.14
CA SER A 11 17.78 16.63 21.52
C SER A 11 18.01 15.31 22.26
N PRO A 12 18.46 15.29 23.52
CA PRO A 12 18.51 14.05 24.28
C PRO A 12 17.07 13.53 24.37
N ALA A 13 16.75 12.52 23.55
CA ALA A 13 15.53 11.76 23.74
C ALA A 13 15.62 11.24 25.17
N THR A 14 14.66 11.61 26.01
CA THR A 14 14.40 10.89 27.25
C THR A 14 14.42 9.40 26.88
N PRO A 15 15.25 8.56 27.52
CA PRO A 15 15.26 7.14 27.18
C PRO A 15 13.81 6.67 27.29
N ALA A 16 13.26 6.16 26.18
CA ALA A 16 11.92 5.62 26.18
C ALA A 16 11.83 4.60 27.33
N GLU A 17 10.81 4.72 28.17
CA GLU A 17 10.57 3.71 29.20
C GLU A 17 10.54 2.33 28.52
N PRO A 18 11.23 1.32 29.08
CA PRO A 18 11.24 0.00 28.47
C PRO A 18 9.81 -0.51 28.38
N THR A 19 9.38 -0.86 27.17
CA THR A 19 8.05 -1.43 26.91
C THR A 19 7.87 -2.67 27.79
N ALA A 20 6.83 -2.65 28.63
CA ALA A 20 6.54 -3.78 29.50
C ALA A 20 6.14 -5.02 28.67
N PRO A 21 6.46 -6.24 29.14
CA PRO A 21 5.93 -7.46 28.53
C PRO A 21 4.39 -7.45 28.53
N GLY A 22 3.78 -8.18 27.59
CA GLY A 22 2.34 -8.37 27.59
C GLY A 22 1.84 -9.14 28.82
N ASP A 23 0.53 -9.13 29.07
CA ASP A 23 -0.05 -9.85 30.20
C ASP A 23 0.24 -11.37 30.13
N PRO A 24 0.48 -12.03 31.30
CA PRO A 24 0.51 -13.48 31.40
C PRO A 24 -0.66 -14.12 30.68
N CYS A 25 -0.43 -15.14 29.84
CA CYS A 25 -1.51 -15.85 29.16
C CYS A 25 -1.08 -17.19 28.54
N ILE A 26 -2.07 -18.01 28.20
CA ILE A 26 -1.91 -19.15 27.29
C ILE A 26 -2.48 -18.78 25.92
N LEU A 27 -1.63 -18.82 24.89
CA LEU A 27 -2.01 -18.65 23.51
C LEU A 27 -2.42 -20.00 22.90
N VAL A 28 -3.69 -20.15 22.54
CA VAL A 28 -4.21 -21.36 21.89
C VAL A 28 -4.39 -21.10 20.40
N ILE A 29 -3.63 -21.78 19.54
CA ILE A 29 -3.66 -21.62 18.09
C ILE A 29 -4.49 -22.74 17.46
N PHE A 30 -5.68 -22.40 16.97
CA PHE A 30 -6.48 -23.30 16.13
C PHE A 30 -5.93 -23.30 14.71
N GLY A 31 -5.72 -24.48 14.11
CA GLY A 31 -5.06 -24.59 12.82
C GLY A 31 -3.53 -24.49 12.91
N ALA A 32 -2.96 -24.93 14.05
CA ALA A 32 -1.53 -24.78 14.34
C ALA A 32 -0.58 -25.44 13.32
N SER A 33 -1.04 -26.42 12.56
CA SER A 33 -0.24 -27.07 11.51
C SER A 33 -0.30 -26.37 10.14
N GLY A 34 -1.07 -25.28 10.03
CA GLY A 34 -1.29 -24.52 8.81
C GLY A 34 -0.14 -23.59 8.41
N ASP A 35 -0.25 -23.03 7.20
CA ASP A 35 0.80 -22.19 6.60
C ASP A 35 0.97 -20.83 7.30
N LEU A 36 -0.13 -20.23 7.79
CA LEU A 36 -0.10 -18.98 8.57
C LEU A 36 0.76 -19.12 9.84
N THR A 37 0.59 -20.22 10.57
CA THR A 37 1.29 -20.46 11.83
C THR A 37 2.80 -20.52 11.64
N LYS A 38 3.27 -21.31 10.67
CA LYS A 38 4.71 -21.51 10.43
C LYS A 38 5.40 -20.30 9.78
N ARG A 39 4.69 -19.53 8.95
CA ARG A 39 5.26 -18.40 8.21
C ARG A 39 5.20 -17.08 8.96
N LEU A 40 4.19 -16.90 9.82
CA LEU A 40 3.91 -15.60 10.44
C LEU A 40 3.78 -15.69 11.95
N LEU A 41 2.95 -16.59 12.51
CA LEU A 41 2.69 -16.58 13.96
C LEU A 41 3.88 -17.00 14.80
N VAL A 42 4.51 -18.16 14.50
CA VAL A 42 5.68 -18.62 15.25
C VAL A 42 6.89 -17.69 15.08
N PRO A 43 7.21 -17.20 13.86
CA PRO A 43 8.20 -16.14 13.68
C PRO A 43 7.90 -14.88 14.49
N SER A 44 6.63 -14.47 14.60
CA SER A 44 6.23 -13.31 15.40
C SER A 44 6.41 -13.53 16.90
N LEU A 45 6.03 -14.70 17.40
CA LEU A 45 6.26 -15.07 18.80
C LEU A 45 7.74 -15.15 19.13
N TYR A 46 8.56 -15.64 18.20
CA TYR A 46 10.01 -15.65 18.32
C TYR A 46 10.56 -14.21 18.40
N ASN A 47 10.09 -13.30 17.54
CA ASN A 47 10.49 -11.90 17.59
C ASN A 47 10.12 -11.25 18.94
N LEU A 48 8.89 -11.46 19.43
CA LEU A 48 8.45 -10.95 20.74
C LEU A 48 9.28 -11.54 21.89
N ALA A 49 9.70 -12.81 21.81
CA ALA A 49 10.57 -13.45 22.80
C ALA A 49 11.96 -12.80 22.81
N CYS A 50 12.56 -12.60 21.64
CA CYS A 50 13.86 -11.94 21.50
C CYS A 50 13.84 -10.49 22.01
N ASP A 51 12.72 -9.79 21.87
CA ASP A 51 12.54 -8.42 22.37
C ASP A 51 12.14 -8.35 23.85
N GLY A 52 11.96 -9.50 24.52
CA GLY A 52 11.54 -9.57 25.92
C GLY A 52 10.10 -9.08 26.15
N LEU A 53 9.26 -9.10 25.11
CA LEU A 53 7.88 -8.62 25.14
C LEU A 53 6.86 -9.70 25.48
N LEU A 54 7.28 -10.97 25.53
CA LEU A 54 6.47 -12.06 26.10
C LEU A 54 6.75 -12.19 27.61
N PRO A 55 5.71 -12.39 28.45
CA PRO A 55 5.90 -12.60 29.88
C PRO A 55 6.49 -13.98 30.16
N GLU A 56 7.13 -14.14 31.32
CA GLU A 56 7.64 -15.44 31.75
C GLU A 56 6.52 -16.48 31.96
N GLN A 57 5.35 -16.01 32.42
CA GLN A 57 4.12 -16.77 32.61
C GLN A 57 3.35 -16.92 31.29
N PHE A 58 3.97 -17.60 30.33
CA PHE A 58 3.44 -17.80 28.98
C PHE A 58 3.52 -19.25 28.53
N ALA A 59 2.52 -19.70 27.77
CA ALA A 59 2.54 -20.97 27.05
C ALA A 59 1.77 -20.87 25.72
N VAL A 60 2.11 -21.74 24.78
CA VAL A 60 1.42 -21.86 23.49
C VAL A 60 0.88 -23.27 23.33
N VAL A 61 -0.40 -23.40 22.97
CA VAL A 61 -1.05 -24.68 22.69
C VAL A 61 -1.56 -24.69 21.25
N GLY A 62 -0.97 -25.52 20.40
CA GLY A 62 -1.48 -25.77 19.06
C GLY A 62 -2.56 -26.84 19.06
N ILE A 63 -3.62 -26.63 18.29
CA ILE A 63 -4.64 -27.65 17.99
C ILE A 63 -4.90 -27.71 16.48
N ALA A 64 -4.82 -28.92 15.93
CA ALA A 64 -5.19 -29.21 14.54
C ALA A 64 -5.53 -30.70 14.38
N LYS A 65 -6.01 -31.07 13.19
CA LYS A 65 -6.42 -32.46 12.87
C LYS A 65 -5.26 -33.44 12.80
N ASP A 66 -4.04 -32.96 12.54
CA ASP A 66 -2.86 -33.82 12.40
C ASP A 66 -2.54 -34.49 13.73
N GLY A 67 -2.31 -35.81 13.70
CA GLY A 67 -1.97 -36.63 14.87
C GLY A 67 -0.53 -36.44 15.37
N LEU A 68 -0.08 -35.20 15.52
CA LEU A 68 1.26 -34.88 16.01
C LEU A 68 1.35 -34.98 17.54
N THR A 69 2.53 -35.35 18.04
CA THR A 69 2.90 -35.15 19.45
C THR A 69 3.43 -33.73 19.65
N THR A 70 3.58 -33.31 20.92
CA THR A 70 4.19 -32.01 21.24
C THR A 70 5.63 -31.93 20.72
N GLU A 71 6.41 -33.00 20.84
CA GLU A 71 7.81 -33.07 20.40
C GLU A 71 7.92 -33.02 18.87
N ALA A 72 7.00 -33.70 18.17
CA ALA A 72 6.93 -33.63 16.70
C ALA A 72 6.53 -32.23 16.22
N PHE A 73 5.58 -31.58 16.92
CA PHE A 73 5.19 -30.20 16.64
C PHE A 73 6.35 -29.23 16.85
N ARG A 74 7.07 -29.32 17.98
CA ARG A 74 8.28 -28.53 18.26
C ARG A 74 9.35 -28.68 17.19
N SER A 75 9.68 -29.93 16.84
CA SER A 75 10.68 -30.24 15.81
C SER A 75 10.31 -29.63 14.45
N ARG A 76 9.02 -29.69 14.09
CA ARG A 76 8.50 -29.08 12.85
C ARG A 76 8.61 -27.56 12.88
N MET A 77 8.20 -26.92 13.98
CA MET A 77 8.30 -25.46 14.12
C MET A 77 9.75 -24.97 14.16
N ALA A 78 10.67 -25.73 14.75
CA ALA A 78 12.10 -25.42 14.74
C ALA A 78 12.65 -25.38 13.30
N ALA A 79 12.28 -26.36 12.48
CA ALA A 79 12.69 -26.42 11.07
C ALA A 79 12.11 -25.25 10.27
N ASP A 80 10.80 -24.99 10.40
CA ASP A 80 10.12 -23.91 9.69
C ASP A 80 10.65 -22.53 10.09
N LEU A 81 10.93 -22.29 11.38
CA LEU A 81 11.44 -21.00 11.87
C LEU A 81 12.80 -20.65 11.24
N ARG A 82 13.67 -21.62 10.99
CA ARG A 82 14.96 -21.38 10.30
C ARG A 82 14.77 -20.80 8.91
N THR A 83 13.66 -21.11 8.25
CA THR A 83 13.32 -20.58 6.91
C THR A 83 12.60 -19.23 6.97
N PHE A 84 11.71 -19.04 7.95
CA PHE A 84 10.77 -17.91 7.95
C PHE A 84 11.08 -16.80 8.98
N ASN A 85 12.09 -16.96 9.85
CA ASN A 85 12.47 -15.88 10.76
C ASN A 85 12.89 -14.62 9.99
N THR A 86 12.56 -13.45 10.56
CA THR A 86 12.80 -12.15 9.93
C THR A 86 14.02 -11.42 10.49
N ARG A 87 14.67 -11.98 11.51
CA ARG A 87 15.87 -11.40 12.13
C ARG A 87 17.10 -11.67 11.28
N LYS A 88 18.07 -10.76 11.37
CA LYS A 88 19.37 -10.93 10.69
C LYS A 88 20.17 -12.05 11.33
N GLU A 89 20.08 -12.16 12.65
CA GLU A 89 20.79 -13.15 13.45
C GLU A 89 19.79 -13.97 14.25
N PHE A 90 19.97 -15.29 14.23
CA PHE A 90 19.14 -16.21 15.01
C PHE A 90 19.69 -16.29 16.43
N ASP A 91 18.92 -15.83 17.41
CA ASP A 91 19.13 -16.06 18.83
C ASP A 91 18.63 -17.46 19.25
N PRO A 92 19.52 -18.39 19.62
CA PRO A 92 19.13 -19.73 20.08
C PRO A 92 18.47 -19.71 21.45
N ARG A 93 18.82 -18.78 22.34
CA ARG A 93 18.29 -18.74 23.72
C ARG A 93 16.82 -18.38 23.72
N ALA A 94 16.45 -17.37 22.92
CA ALA A 94 15.06 -16.98 22.75
C ALA A 94 14.23 -18.11 22.13
N TRP A 95 14.79 -18.84 21.17
CA TRP A 95 14.12 -20.01 20.59
C TRP A 95 13.96 -21.14 21.62
N ASP A 96 15.01 -21.55 22.32
CA ASP A 96 14.95 -22.63 23.32
C ASP A 96 13.91 -22.30 24.41
N TRP A 97 13.84 -21.03 24.83
CA TRP A 97 12.84 -20.54 25.76
C TRP A 97 11.41 -20.68 25.22
N LEU A 98 11.18 -20.32 23.95
CA LEU A 98 9.87 -20.41 23.30
C LEU A 98 9.48 -21.86 23.01
N GLU A 99 10.39 -22.67 22.47
CA GLU A 99 10.19 -24.08 22.15
C GLU A 99 9.73 -24.86 23.38
N SER A 100 10.35 -24.61 24.54
CA SER A 100 9.97 -25.24 25.81
C SER A 100 8.53 -24.96 26.26
N ARG A 101 7.91 -23.91 25.70
CA ARG A 101 6.55 -23.43 25.97
C ARG A 101 5.56 -23.79 24.85
N LEU A 102 6.00 -24.44 23.78
CA LEU A 102 5.11 -24.94 22.73
C LEU A 102 4.53 -26.30 23.15
N HIS A 103 3.22 -26.44 23.08
CA HIS A 103 2.47 -27.66 23.34
C HIS A 103 1.51 -27.93 22.18
N TYR A 104 1.09 -29.18 22.03
CA TYR A 104 0.17 -29.56 20.96
C TYR A 104 -0.84 -30.61 21.42
N THR A 105 -2.08 -30.52 20.95
CA THR A 105 -3.11 -31.54 21.11
C THR A 105 -3.85 -31.79 19.79
N PRO A 106 -3.97 -33.04 19.31
CA PRO A 106 -4.73 -33.34 18.11
C PRO A 106 -6.24 -33.30 18.37
N GLY A 107 -7.00 -32.79 17.40
CA GLY A 107 -8.46 -32.76 17.49
C GLY A 107 -9.15 -32.21 16.25
N ASP A 108 -10.32 -32.77 15.94
CA ASP A 108 -11.25 -32.14 15.02
C ASP A 108 -12.00 -31.01 15.74
N PHE A 109 -12.22 -29.89 15.07
CA PHE A 109 -12.87 -28.73 15.67
C PHE A 109 -14.36 -28.93 15.95
N GLY A 110 -14.99 -29.98 15.39
CA GLY A 110 -16.35 -30.39 15.73
C GLY A 110 -16.46 -31.37 16.91
N ASP A 111 -15.35 -32.00 17.31
CA ASP A 111 -15.33 -33.05 18.34
C ASP A 111 -15.29 -32.44 19.75
N GLU A 112 -16.28 -32.78 20.59
CA GLU A 112 -16.36 -32.30 21.97
C GLU A 112 -15.26 -32.85 22.88
N GLU A 113 -14.83 -34.09 22.65
CA GLU A 113 -13.74 -34.68 23.43
C GLU A 113 -12.43 -33.93 23.23
N ALA A 114 -12.19 -33.40 22.02
CA ALA A 114 -11.03 -32.56 21.74
C ALA A 114 -11.00 -31.30 22.60
N TYR A 115 -12.13 -30.63 22.82
CA TYR A 115 -12.20 -29.46 23.71
C TYR A 115 -12.05 -29.85 25.19
N GLY A 116 -12.51 -31.04 25.59
CA GLY A 116 -12.23 -31.60 26.92
C GLY A 116 -10.73 -31.77 27.16
N ARG A 117 -10.03 -32.46 26.26
CA ARG A 117 -8.57 -32.63 26.31
C ARG A 117 -7.83 -31.29 26.28
N LEU A 118 -8.28 -30.35 25.45
CA LEU A 118 -7.71 -29.01 25.38
C LEU A 118 -7.86 -28.28 26.72
N LYS A 119 -9.03 -28.36 27.36
CA LYS A 119 -9.30 -27.70 28.64
C LYS A 119 -8.43 -28.27 29.77
N GLU A 120 -8.26 -29.60 29.81
CA GLU A 120 -7.35 -30.26 30.75
C GLU A 120 -5.90 -29.77 30.57
N LEU A 121 -5.43 -29.74 29.32
CA LEU A 121 -4.08 -29.26 29.00
C LEU A 121 -3.88 -27.80 29.41
N VAL A 122 -4.81 -26.92 29.06
CA VAL A 122 -4.76 -25.49 29.40
C VAL A 122 -4.79 -25.28 30.91
N SER A 123 -5.65 -26.01 31.64
CA SER A 123 -5.75 -25.90 33.11
C SER A 123 -4.46 -26.34 33.80
N ARG A 124 -3.84 -27.42 33.31
CA ARG A 124 -2.54 -27.88 33.81
C ARG A 124 -1.46 -26.83 33.58
N LEU A 125 -1.37 -26.29 32.36
CA LEU A 125 -0.35 -25.28 32.02
C LEU A 125 -0.54 -23.98 32.80
N ASP A 126 -1.78 -23.57 33.04
CA ASP A 126 -2.07 -22.39 33.86
C ASP A 126 -1.59 -22.57 35.31
N ALA A 127 -1.81 -23.76 35.89
CA ALA A 127 -1.31 -24.10 37.22
C ALA A 127 0.23 -24.20 37.29
N GLU A 128 0.87 -24.73 36.25
CA GLU A 128 2.34 -24.88 36.19
C GLU A 128 3.06 -23.54 35.95
N ARG A 129 2.48 -22.65 35.14
CA ARG A 129 3.12 -21.41 34.67
C ARG A 129 2.61 -20.15 35.38
N GLY A 130 1.48 -20.24 36.09
CA GLY A 130 0.87 -19.10 36.77
C GLY A 130 0.31 -18.05 35.82
N THR A 131 -0.39 -18.46 34.75
CA THR A 131 -0.90 -17.52 33.73
C THR A 131 -2.14 -16.73 34.16
N GLY A 132 -2.67 -17.02 35.35
CA GLY A 132 -3.82 -16.31 35.94
C GLY A 132 -5.15 -16.61 35.26
N GLY A 133 -5.24 -17.70 34.49
CA GLY A 133 -6.41 -18.06 33.71
C GLY A 133 -6.68 -17.18 32.49
N ASN A 134 -5.70 -16.37 32.07
CA ASN A 134 -5.78 -15.54 30.87
C ASN A 134 -5.58 -16.39 29.61
N LEU A 135 -6.54 -16.38 28.69
CA LEU A 135 -6.52 -17.20 27.48
C LEU A 135 -6.67 -16.34 26.23
N LEU A 136 -5.75 -16.54 25.29
CA LEU A 136 -5.80 -15.92 23.97
C LEU A 136 -6.04 -16.99 22.91
N PHE A 137 -7.20 -16.99 22.25
CA PHE A 137 -7.52 -17.93 21.18
C PHE A 137 -7.19 -17.31 19.82
N TYR A 138 -6.31 -17.93 19.04
CA TYR A 138 -6.00 -17.51 17.68
C TYR A 138 -6.68 -18.44 16.67
N MET A 139 -7.61 -17.89 15.87
CA MET A 139 -8.32 -18.63 14.82
C MET A 139 -7.54 -18.63 13.50
N ALA A 140 -6.46 -19.40 13.40
CA ALA A 140 -5.70 -19.60 12.15
C ALA A 140 -6.35 -20.69 11.26
N THR A 141 -7.66 -20.61 11.10
CA THR A 141 -8.51 -21.60 10.40
C THR A 141 -9.31 -20.95 9.27
N LEU A 142 -10.08 -21.75 8.53
CA LEU A 142 -10.99 -21.23 7.50
C LEU A 142 -12.15 -20.45 8.14
N PRO A 143 -12.65 -19.38 7.50
CA PRO A 143 -13.72 -18.54 8.06
C PRO A 143 -14.99 -19.28 8.46
N SER A 144 -15.33 -20.35 7.71
CA SER A 144 -16.51 -21.19 8.00
C SER A 144 -16.42 -21.94 9.34
N LEU A 145 -15.24 -21.97 9.97
CA LEU A 145 -15.02 -22.65 11.24
C LEU A 145 -15.06 -21.71 12.45
N PHE A 146 -15.08 -20.38 12.24
CA PHE A 146 -15.03 -19.41 13.34
C PHE A 146 -16.24 -19.54 14.27
N GLY A 147 -17.46 -19.63 13.71
CA GLY A 147 -18.68 -19.84 14.47
C GLY A 147 -18.66 -21.15 15.27
N LEU A 148 -18.29 -22.26 14.62
CA LEU A 148 -18.21 -23.58 15.26
C LEU A 148 -17.20 -23.60 16.42
N ILE A 149 -15.99 -23.10 16.21
CA ILE A 149 -14.96 -23.06 17.25
C ILE A 149 -15.41 -22.17 18.42
N SER A 150 -16.01 -21.03 18.11
CA SER A 150 -16.58 -20.10 19.10
C SER A 150 -17.66 -20.76 19.97
N GLU A 151 -18.60 -21.47 19.36
CA GLU A 151 -19.66 -22.23 20.03
C GLU A 151 -19.07 -23.32 20.94
N LYS A 152 -18.15 -24.13 20.39
CA LYS A 152 -17.56 -25.25 21.13
C LYS A 152 -16.67 -24.80 22.30
N LEU A 153 -15.92 -23.70 22.15
CA LEU A 153 -15.19 -23.09 23.27
C LEU A 153 -16.14 -22.64 24.39
N ASN A 154 -17.26 -22.02 24.04
CA ASN A 154 -18.26 -21.63 25.02
C ASN A 154 -18.90 -22.86 25.70
N GLY A 155 -19.31 -23.88 24.93
CA GLY A 155 -19.90 -25.12 25.43
C GLY A 155 -18.96 -25.92 26.35
N ALA A 156 -17.65 -25.92 26.06
CA ALA A 156 -16.64 -26.53 26.91
C ALA A 156 -16.34 -25.71 28.19
N GLY A 157 -16.92 -24.52 28.34
CA GLY A 157 -16.82 -23.69 29.54
C GLY A 157 -15.51 -22.93 29.67
N PHE A 158 -14.85 -22.57 28.55
CA PHE A 158 -13.63 -21.74 28.58
C PHE A 158 -13.89 -20.32 29.12
N LYS A 159 -15.13 -19.82 29.05
CA LYS A 159 -15.53 -18.53 29.65
C LYS A 159 -15.57 -18.55 31.19
N GLY A 160 -15.43 -19.73 31.81
CA GLY A 160 -15.39 -19.88 33.26
C GLY A 160 -14.00 -19.73 33.88
N PHE A 161 -12.96 -19.48 33.08
CA PHE A 161 -11.61 -19.23 33.60
C PHE A 161 -11.56 -17.86 34.30
N PRO A 162 -10.74 -17.71 35.36
CA PRO A 162 -10.75 -16.51 36.21
C PRO A 162 -10.16 -15.27 35.56
N GLY A 163 -9.28 -15.44 34.57
CA GLY A 163 -8.63 -14.34 33.83
C GLY A 163 -9.50 -13.78 32.72
N TRP A 164 -8.89 -12.98 31.84
CA TRP A 164 -9.54 -12.55 30.60
C TRP A 164 -9.50 -13.67 29.55
N GLN A 165 -10.51 -13.73 28.69
CA GLN A 165 -10.49 -14.55 27.48
C GLN A 165 -10.69 -13.66 26.27
N ARG A 166 -9.74 -13.72 25.34
CA ARG A 166 -9.73 -12.93 24.11
C ARG A 166 -9.55 -13.84 22.91
N MET A 167 -10.05 -13.41 21.76
CA MET A 167 -10.06 -14.18 20.53
C MET A 167 -9.61 -13.33 19.36
N ILE A 168 -8.57 -13.78 18.68
CA ILE A 168 -8.10 -13.23 17.41
C ILE A 168 -8.82 -13.96 16.27
N VAL A 169 -9.45 -13.18 15.38
CA VAL A 169 -10.15 -13.68 14.20
C VAL A 169 -9.49 -13.13 12.94
N GLU A 170 -9.15 -14.03 12.02
CA GLU A 170 -8.54 -13.69 10.73
C GLU A 170 -9.55 -13.27 9.67
N LYS A 171 -9.07 -12.54 8.67
CA LYS A 171 -9.86 -12.22 7.47
C LYS A 171 -10.05 -13.48 6.58
N PRO A 172 -11.09 -13.54 5.73
CA PRO A 172 -12.14 -12.55 5.48
C PRO A 172 -13.28 -12.52 6.52
N PHE A 173 -13.77 -11.32 6.83
CA PHE A 173 -14.94 -11.09 7.69
C PHE A 173 -16.22 -11.02 6.84
N GLY A 174 -16.65 -12.18 6.34
CA GLY A 174 -17.72 -12.29 5.34
C GLY A 174 -17.23 -12.08 3.91
N SER A 175 -18.11 -12.37 2.94
CA SER A 175 -17.91 -12.14 1.50
C SER A 175 -18.77 -11.01 0.94
N ASP A 176 -19.69 -10.52 1.74
CA ASP A 176 -20.68 -9.48 1.47
C ASP A 176 -21.22 -8.96 2.82
N LEU A 177 -22.03 -7.91 2.77
CA LEU A 177 -22.58 -7.30 3.98
C LEU A 177 -23.39 -8.29 4.84
N GLU A 178 -24.16 -9.20 4.23
CA GLU A 178 -25.04 -10.09 4.99
C GLU A 178 -24.28 -11.24 5.65
N SER A 179 -23.33 -11.84 4.95
CA SER A 179 -22.45 -12.85 5.54
C SER A 179 -21.53 -12.28 6.62
N ALA A 180 -21.10 -11.02 6.50
CA ALA A 180 -20.37 -10.33 7.55
C ALA A 180 -21.23 -10.13 8.82
N ARG A 181 -22.50 -9.74 8.65
CA ARG A 181 -23.48 -9.66 9.74
C ARG A 181 -23.79 -11.01 10.35
N ALA A 182 -23.92 -12.05 9.52
CA ALA A 182 -24.13 -13.42 10.00
C ALA A 182 -22.98 -13.89 10.88
N LEU A 183 -21.73 -13.74 10.41
CA LEU A 183 -20.54 -14.07 11.19
C LEU A 183 -20.48 -13.29 12.50
N ASN A 184 -20.79 -11.98 12.47
CA ASN A 184 -20.84 -11.17 13.68
C ASN A 184 -21.90 -11.68 14.67
N ARG A 185 -23.10 -12.03 14.21
CA ARG A 185 -24.15 -12.62 15.06
C ARG A 185 -23.69 -13.93 15.70
N GLU A 186 -23.03 -14.80 14.95
CA GLU A 186 -22.51 -16.08 15.45
C GLU A 186 -21.44 -15.88 16.54
N LEU A 187 -20.49 -14.97 16.34
CA LEU A 187 -19.46 -14.69 17.33
C LEU A 187 -20.04 -14.02 18.58
N LEU A 188 -20.90 -13.01 18.40
CA LEU A 188 -21.50 -12.25 19.50
C LEU A 188 -22.56 -13.03 20.30
N ALA A 189 -23.07 -14.14 19.76
CA ALA A 189 -23.91 -15.07 20.52
C ALA A 189 -23.15 -15.70 21.70
N HIS A 190 -21.83 -15.80 21.60
CA HIS A 190 -20.99 -16.49 22.58
C HIS A 190 -19.95 -15.58 23.24
N TRP A 191 -19.51 -14.50 22.61
CA TRP A 191 -18.45 -13.61 23.11
C TRP A 191 -18.91 -12.16 23.13
N ARG A 192 -18.32 -11.37 24.02
CA ARG A 192 -18.54 -9.92 24.00
C ARG A 192 -17.59 -9.26 23.00
N GLU A 193 -17.95 -8.07 22.51
CA GLU A 193 -17.16 -7.36 21.51
C GLU A 193 -15.75 -6.96 22.02
N ASP A 194 -15.60 -6.68 23.32
CA ASP A 194 -14.29 -6.42 23.97
C ASP A 194 -13.38 -7.65 24.02
N GLN A 195 -13.90 -8.84 23.70
CA GLN A 195 -13.15 -10.10 23.66
C GLN A 195 -12.74 -10.48 22.24
N ILE A 196 -13.22 -9.79 21.19
CA ILE A 196 -13.01 -10.17 19.79
C ILE A 196 -12.07 -9.18 19.11
N PHE A 197 -10.96 -9.71 18.60
CA PHE A 197 -9.86 -8.98 18.00
C PHE A 197 -9.77 -9.36 16.52
N ARG A 198 -10.47 -8.62 15.66
CA ARG A 198 -10.49 -8.85 14.20
C ARG A 198 -9.26 -8.24 13.54
N ILE A 199 -8.40 -9.08 12.98
CA ILE A 199 -7.13 -8.65 12.40
C ILE A 199 -7.32 -7.95 11.05
N ASP A 200 -6.67 -6.79 10.94
CA ASP A 200 -6.22 -6.22 9.68
C ASP A 200 -4.73 -5.90 9.80
N HIS A 201 -3.88 -6.73 9.19
CA HIS A 201 -2.42 -6.62 9.31
C HIS A 201 -1.85 -5.31 8.72
N TYR A 202 -2.59 -4.56 7.90
CA TYR A 202 -2.12 -3.22 7.47
C TYR A 202 -2.12 -2.24 8.64
N LEU A 203 -3.01 -2.39 9.62
CA LEU A 203 -3.05 -1.54 10.81
C LEU A 203 -1.87 -1.79 11.76
N GLY A 204 -1.30 -3.00 11.73
CA GLY A 204 -0.08 -3.34 12.45
C GLY A 204 1.20 -2.71 11.85
N LYS A 205 1.13 -2.04 10.69
CA LYS A 205 2.31 -1.40 10.08
C LYS A 205 2.60 -0.07 10.76
N GLU A 206 3.83 0.11 11.22
CA GLU A 206 4.34 1.34 11.84
C GLU A 206 3.99 2.61 11.05
N THR A 207 4.18 2.58 9.72
CA THR A 207 3.89 3.72 8.85
C THR A 207 2.41 4.07 8.75
N VAL A 208 1.51 3.09 8.92
CA VAL A 208 0.06 3.33 8.97
C VAL A 208 -0.32 3.95 10.31
N GLN A 209 0.24 3.45 11.42
CA GLN A 209 0.02 4.02 12.75
C GLN A 209 0.52 5.47 12.85
N ASN A 210 1.64 5.77 12.20
CA ASN A 210 2.22 7.11 12.16
C ASN A 210 1.34 8.16 11.48
N ILE A 211 0.33 7.76 10.68
CA ILE A 211 -0.67 8.71 10.16
C ILE A 211 -1.39 9.41 11.33
N LEU A 212 -1.73 8.68 12.39
CA LEU A 212 -2.39 9.24 13.58
C LEU A 212 -1.46 10.21 14.32
N ALA A 213 -0.24 9.75 14.61
CA ALA A 213 0.77 10.56 15.29
C ALA A 213 1.06 11.84 14.49
N PHE A 214 1.23 11.73 13.17
CA PHE A 214 1.47 12.86 12.30
C PHE A 214 0.32 13.87 12.34
N ARG A 215 -0.93 13.41 12.19
CA ARG A 215 -2.09 14.31 12.14
C ARG A 215 -2.32 15.03 13.45
N PHE A 216 -2.30 14.32 14.57
CA PHE A 216 -2.78 14.88 15.85
C PHE A 216 -1.68 15.37 16.79
N ALA A 217 -0.40 15.04 16.54
CA ALA A 217 0.71 15.62 17.31
C ALA A 217 1.28 16.91 16.69
N ASN A 218 0.91 17.26 15.46
CA ASN A 218 1.48 18.40 14.73
C ASN A 218 0.43 19.48 14.47
N GLU A 219 0.44 20.53 15.29
CA GLU A 219 -0.42 21.72 15.13
C GLU A 219 -0.27 22.39 13.76
N LEU A 220 0.90 22.24 13.12
CA LEU A 220 1.14 22.78 11.78
C LEU A 220 0.21 22.19 10.70
N PHE A 221 -0.16 20.90 10.80
CA PHE A 221 -0.84 20.19 9.72
C PHE A 221 -2.35 20.07 9.92
N GLU A 222 -2.84 19.88 11.15
CA GLU A 222 -4.28 19.68 11.41
C GLU A 222 -5.17 20.85 10.91
N PRO A 223 -4.81 22.14 11.01
CA PRO A 223 -5.58 23.25 10.44
C PRO A 223 -5.71 23.18 8.91
N LEU A 224 -4.76 22.53 8.23
CA LEU A 224 -4.77 22.33 6.78
C LEU A 224 -5.58 21.08 6.38
N TRP A 225 -6.02 20.27 7.34
CA TRP A 225 -6.58 18.94 7.10
C TRP A 225 -8.08 18.94 6.80
N ASN A 226 -8.53 19.76 5.85
CA ASN A 226 -9.95 19.91 5.52
C ASN A 226 -10.18 20.42 4.09
N ARG A 227 -11.44 20.40 3.65
CA ARG A 227 -11.92 20.84 2.33
C ARG A 227 -11.54 22.27 1.92
N ARG A 228 -11.13 23.15 2.84
CA ARG A 228 -10.67 24.51 2.45
C ARG A 228 -9.29 24.45 1.81
N HIS A 229 -8.43 23.56 2.29
CA HIS A 229 -7.02 23.49 1.91
C HIS A 229 -6.69 22.27 1.06
N ILE A 230 -7.37 21.14 1.27
CA ILE A 230 -7.16 19.92 0.47
C ILE A 230 -8.01 19.98 -0.80
N ASP A 231 -7.39 19.67 -1.94
CA ASP A 231 -8.08 19.49 -3.22
C ASP A 231 -8.62 18.07 -3.37
N HIS A 232 -7.77 17.07 -3.14
CA HIS A 232 -8.14 15.66 -3.18
C HIS A 232 -7.11 14.78 -2.45
N ILE A 233 -7.50 13.53 -2.20
CA ILE A 233 -6.65 12.52 -1.57
C ILE A 233 -6.58 11.30 -2.48
N GLN A 234 -5.41 10.66 -2.57
CA GLN A 234 -5.19 9.42 -3.31
C GLN A 234 -4.62 8.35 -2.39
N LEU A 235 -5.17 7.13 -2.42
CA LEU A 235 -4.59 5.96 -1.77
C LEU A 235 -4.31 4.92 -2.85
N THR A 236 -3.04 4.54 -2.99
CA THR A 236 -2.60 3.54 -3.97
C THR A 236 -2.05 2.33 -3.22
N VAL A 237 -2.53 1.14 -3.57
CA VAL A 237 -1.95 -0.14 -3.12
C VAL A 237 -1.71 -1.04 -4.33
N SER A 238 -0.50 -1.00 -4.88
CA SER A 238 -0.11 -1.78 -6.05
C SER A 238 0.74 -2.99 -5.67
N GLU A 239 0.52 -4.11 -6.37
CA GLU A 239 1.31 -5.33 -6.26
C GLU A 239 1.92 -5.70 -7.61
N ALA A 240 3.23 -5.94 -7.64
CA ALA A 240 3.92 -6.40 -8.85
C ALA A 240 3.73 -7.91 -9.13
N VAL A 241 3.24 -8.66 -8.14
CA VAL A 241 2.94 -10.10 -8.24
C VAL A 241 1.55 -10.32 -8.83
N GLY A 242 1.38 -11.42 -9.56
CA GLY A 242 0.07 -11.91 -9.99
C GLY A 242 -0.70 -12.57 -8.84
N VAL A 243 -1.62 -13.47 -9.17
CA VAL A 243 -2.38 -14.26 -8.18
C VAL A 243 -1.55 -15.38 -7.53
N GLU A 244 -0.45 -15.82 -8.16
CA GLU A 244 0.59 -16.70 -7.61
C GLU A 244 0.04 -17.95 -6.88
N GLY A 245 -0.58 -18.86 -7.63
CA GLY A 245 -1.06 -20.15 -7.10
C GLY A 245 -2.28 -20.05 -6.16
N ARG A 246 -2.79 -18.84 -5.90
CA ARG A 246 -4.00 -18.60 -5.09
C ARG A 246 -5.27 -18.39 -5.93
N GLY A 247 -5.28 -18.87 -7.18
CA GLY A 247 -6.36 -18.67 -8.14
C GLY A 247 -7.73 -19.05 -7.57
N GLY A 248 -7.87 -20.25 -7.00
CA GLY A 248 -9.16 -20.74 -6.50
C GLY A 248 -9.80 -19.92 -5.37
N TYR A 249 -8.98 -19.27 -4.53
CA TYR A 249 -9.46 -18.32 -3.52
C TYR A 249 -9.75 -16.95 -4.15
N TYR A 250 -8.79 -16.43 -4.92
CA TYR A 250 -8.85 -15.06 -5.42
C TYR A 250 -10.01 -14.87 -6.41
N ASP A 251 -10.34 -15.90 -7.17
CA ASP A 251 -11.43 -15.87 -8.17
C ASP A 251 -12.82 -15.69 -7.55
N ARG A 252 -12.95 -15.89 -6.23
CA ARG A 252 -14.18 -15.61 -5.47
C ARG A 252 -14.11 -14.27 -4.74
N ALA A 253 -12.91 -13.79 -4.43
CA ALA A 253 -12.69 -12.58 -3.66
C ALA A 253 -12.68 -11.33 -4.58
N GLY A 254 -11.79 -11.31 -5.57
CA GLY A 254 -11.46 -10.12 -6.35
C GLY A 254 -10.72 -9.06 -5.52
N VAL A 255 -10.09 -8.09 -6.19
CA VAL A 255 -9.32 -7.05 -5.49
C VAL A 255 -10.20 -6.15 -4.62
N LEU A 256 -11.50 -5.99 -4.96
CA LEU A 256 -12.40 -5.14 -4.18
C LEU A 256 -12.60 -5.71 -2.77
N ARG A 257 -12.73 -7.02 -2.62
CA ARG A 257 -12.85 -7.67 -1.29
C ARG A 257 -11.49 -7.90 -0.64
N ASP A 258 -10.47 -8.29 -1.41
CA ASP A 258 -9.17 -8.69 -0.87
C ASP A 258 -8.38 -7.50 -0.29
N MET A 259 -8.51 -6.31 -0.92
CA MET A 259 -7.69 -5.13 -0.62
C MET A 259 -8.50 -3.88 -0.27
N ILE A 260 -9.53 -3.55 -1.05
CA ILE A 260 -10.21 -2.27 -0.89
C ILE A 260 -11.12 -2.27 0.34
N GLN A 261 -12.02 -3.27 0.44
CA GLN A 261 -13.04 -3.35 1.48
C GLN A 261 -12.44 -3.33 2.90
N ASN A 262 -11.25 -3.91 3.09
CA ASN A 262 -10.55 -3.95 4.36
C ASN A 262 -9.47 -2.86 4.44
N HIS A 263 -8.25 -3.18 3.99
CA HIS A 263 -7.02 -2.43 4.20
C HIS A 263 -7.15 -0.97 3.76
N MET A 264 -7.69 -0.72 2.56
CA MET A 264 -7.76 0.65 2.04
C MET A 264 -8.83 1.49 2.74
N LEU A 265 -10.00 0.91 3.05
CA LEU A 265 -11.03 1.63 3.82
C LEU A 265 -10.58 1.88 5.27
N GLN A 266 -9.79 0.99 5.86
CA GLN A 266 -9.19 1.24 7.17
C GLN A 266 -8.14 2.36 7.13
N MET A 267 -7.26 2.38 6.12
CA MET A 267 -6.31 3.48 5.93
C MET A 267 -7.02 4.80 5.64
N LEU A 268 -8.09 4.78 4.82
CA LEU A 268 -8.96 5.92 4.59
C LEU A 268 -9.54 6.45 5.91
N ALA A 269 -9.97 5.56 6.80
CA ALA A 269 -10.46 5.92 8.13
C ALA A 269 -9.43 6.74 8.90
N TYR A 270 -8.17 6.30 9.00
CA TYR A 270 -7.12 7.06 9.69
C TYR A 270 -6.78 8.39 9.02
N VAL A 271 -6.79 8.45 7.70
CA VAL A 271 -6.49 9.67 6.96
C VAL A 271 -7.60 10.72 7.13
N CYS A 272 -8.87 10.30 7.21
CA CYS A 272 -10.01 11.21 7.12
C CYS A 272 -10.85 11.35 8.39
N MET A 273 -10.66 10.55 9.43
CA MET A 273 -11.44 10.67 10.68
C MET A 273 -11.20 12.01 11.39
N GLU A 274 -12.13 12.42 12.25
CA GLU A 274 -11.94 13.59 13.11
C GLU A 274 -10.91 13.28 14.23
N PRO A 275 -10.36 14.31 14.90
CA PRO A 275 -9.59 14.11 16.11
C PRO A 275 -10.42 13.34 17.16
N PRO A 276 -9.94 12.20 17.67
CA PRO A 276 -10.64 11.47 18.72
C PRO A 276 -10.56 12.22 20.05
N ALA A 277 -11.48 11.92 20.98
CA ALA A 277 -11.50 12.52 22.31
C ALA A 277 -10.25 12.15 23.13
N SER A 278 -9.69 10.97 22.90
CA SER A 278 -8.42 10.51 23.46
C SER A 278 -7.77 9.45 22.54
N PHE A 279 -6.60 8.94 22.93
CA PHE A 279 -5.97 7.78 22.28
C PHE A 279 -6.47 6.42 22.82
N SER A 280 -7.59 6.39 23.53
CA SER A 280 -8.23 5.14 23.91
C SER A 280 -8.70 4.37 22.66
N ALA A 281 -8.67 3.04 22.75
CA ALA A 281 -9.06 2.18 21.64
C ALA A 281 -10.50 2.45 21.15
N ASP A 282 -11.44 2.74 22.06
CA ASP A 282 -12.82 3.03 21.67
C ASP A 282 -12.98 4.40 21.01
N ASP A 283 -12.34 5.46 21.51
CA ASP A 283 -12.44 6.79 20.90
C ASP A 283 -11.91 6.80 19.46
N ILE A 284 -10.80 6.09 19.21
CA ILE A 284 -10.24 5.93 17.86
C ILE A 284 -11.21 5.12 16.99
N ARG A 285 -11.72 3.98 17.47
CA ARG A 285 -12.62 3.11 16.70
C ARG A 285 -13.96 3.81 16.40
N ASP A 286 -14.46 4.63 17.32
CA ASP A 286 -15.67 5.44 17.15
C ASP A 286 -15.51 6.44 16.00
N GLU A 287 -14.40 7.18 15.96
CA GLU A 287 -14.15 8.14 14.88
C GLU A 287 -13.91 7.46 13.52
N LYS A 288 -13.26 6.30 13.49
CA LYS A 288 -13.14 5.48 12.26
C LYS A 288 -14.51 5.04 11.76
N ALA A 289 -15.35 4.49 12.64
CA ALA A 289 -16.66 3.98 12.26
C ALA A 289 -17.61 5.10 11.84
N LYS A 290 -17.59 6.24 12.55
CA LYS A 290 -18.29 7.48 12.18
C LYS A 290 -17.87 7.95 10.79
N LEU A 291 -16.58 7.90 10.47
CA LEU A 291 -16.07 8.31 9.17
C LEU A 291 -16.56 7.39 8.05
N LEU A 292 -16.42 6.06 8.18
CA LEU A 292 -16.90 5.13 7.15
C LEU A 292 -18.42 5.19 6.95
N ARG A 293 -19.20 5.43 8.02
CA ARG A 293 -20.65 5.68 7.91
C ARG A 293 -20.99 6.93 7.10
N ALA A 294 -20.10 7.92 7.08
CA ALA A 294 -20.26 9.15 6.30
C ALA A 294 -19.76 9.03 4.85
N VAL A 295 -19.13 7.90 4.45
CA VAL A 295 -18.78 7.68 3.05
C VAL A 295 -20.06 7.54 2.23
N ARG A 296 -20.16 8.31 1.15
CA ARG A 296 -21.34 8.36 0.28
C ARG A 296 -21.64 6.98 -0.28
N ARG A 297 -22.86 6.50 -0.05
CA ARG A 297 -23.36 5.24 -0.63
C ARG A 297 -23.89 5.53 -2.04
N TYR A 298 -23.42 4.77 -3.02
CA TYR A 298 -23.84 4.93 -4.40
C TYR A 298 -25.04 4.06 -4.73
N SER A 299 -25.92 4.56 -5.62
CA SER A 299 -26.81 3.67 -6.37
C SER A 299 -25.97 2.85 -7.36
N PRO A 300 -26.49 1.71 -7.87
CA PRO A 300 -25.76 0.89 -8.84
C PRO A 300 -25.26 1.68 -10.07
N GLU A 301 -26.05 2.63 -10.57
CA GLU A 301 -25.71 3.46 -11.74
C GLU A 301 -24.56 4.42 -11.42
N VAL A 302 -24.63 5.08 -10.26
CA VAL A 302 -23.58 6.00 -9.80
C VAL A 302 -22.31 5.25 -9.44
N ALA A 303 -22.42 4.01 -8.94
CA ALA A 303 -21.29 3.15 -8.68
C ALA A 303 -20.50 2.87 -9.97
N LEU A 304 -21.16 2.56 -11.08
CA LEU A 304 -20.51 2.32 -12.37
C LEU A 304 -19.74 3.54 -12.91
N SER A 305 -20.19 4.76 -12.63
CA SER A 305 -19.46 5.97 -13.07
C SER A 305 -18.28 6.33 -12.16
N ASN A 306 -18.30 5.85 -10.90
CA ASN A 306 -17.30 6.16 -9.87
C ASN A 306 -16.38 4.98 -9.53
N ALA A 307 -16.56 3.83 -10.17
CA ALA A 307 -15.77 2.63 -9.94
C ALA A 307 -15.32 2.02 -11.27
N VAL A 308 -14.02 1.81 -11.40
CA VAL A 308 -13.36 1.13 -12.52
C VAL A 308 -12.89 -0.23 -12.02
N ARG A 309 -13.04 -1.25 -12.85
CA ARG A 309 -12.46 -2.58 -12.64
C ARG A 309 -11.59 -2.98 -13.82
N GLY A 310 -10.60 -3.81 -13.55
CA GLY A 310 -9.75 -4.40 -14.58
C GLY A 310 -9.38 -5.84 -14.30
N GLN A 311 -8.97 -6.55 -15.33
CA GLN A 311 -8.40 -7.89 -15.24
C GLN A 311 -7.13 -7.98 -16.10
N TYR A 312 -6.02 -8.47 -15.52
CA TYR A 312 -4.75 -8.52 -16.23
C TYR A 312 -4.71 -9.60 -17.33
N GLY A 313 -4.24 -9.20 -18.51
CA GLY A 313 -3.84 -10.07 -19.60
C GLY A 313 -2.42 -10.58 -19.43
N ALA A 314 -1.93 -11.36 -20.40
CA ALA A 314 -0.55 -11.80 -20.41
C ALA A 314 0.40 -10.61 -20.58
N GLY A 315 1.60 -10.70 -20.00
CA GLY A 315 2.57 -9.62 -20.09
C GLY A 315 3.89 -9.96 -19.43
N THR A 316 4.67 -8.93 -19.15
CA THR A 316 5.99 -9.04 -18.52
C THR A 316 6.02 -8.20 -17.26
N ARG A 317 6.47 -8.80 -16.15
CA ARG A 317 6.66 -8.14 -14.85
C ARG A 317 7.91 -7.25 -14.88
N ALA A 318 8.05 -6.35 -13.91
CA ALA A 318 9.20 -5.43 -13.84
C ALA A 318 10.57 -6.11 -13.69
N ASP A 319 10.62 -7.37 -13.25
CA ASP A 319 11.83 -8.20 -13.21
C ASP A 319 12.15 -8.90 -14.55
N GLY A 320 11.34 -8.68 -15.58
CA GLY A 320 11.46 -9.32 -16.89
C GLY A 320 10.80 -10.71 -16.98
N ALA A 321 10.24 -11.23 -15.88
CA ALA A 321 9.58 -12.52 -15.90
C ALA A 321 8.24 -12.44 -16.65
N ALA A 322 7.95 -13.49 -17.44
CA ALA A 322 6.65 -13.64 -18.08
C ALA A 322 5.54 -13.84 -17.03
N CYS A 323 4.42 -13.15 -17.21
CA CYS A 323 3.22 -13.32 -16.40
C CYS A 323 2.09 -13.84 -17.29
N PRO A 324 1.50 -15.01 -16.97
CA PRO A 324 0.35 -15.50 -17.72
C PRO A 324 -0.85 -14.56 -17.53
N ALA A 325 -1.82 -14.62 -18.45
CA ALA A 325 -3.09 -13.94 -18.26
C ALA A 325 -3.84 -14.52 -17.06
N TYR A 326 -4.62 -13.72 -16.35
CA TYR A 326 -5.33 -14.15 -15.14
C TYR A 326 -6.20 -15.41 -15.36
N ARG A 327 -6.97 -15.45 -16.46
CA ARG A 327 -7.82 -16.59 -16.85
C ARG A 327 -7.06 -17.88 -17.21
N SER A 328 -5.74 -17.78 -17.37
CA SER A 328 -4.85 -18.92 -17.63
C SER A 328 -4.11 -19.40 -16.37
N GLU A 329 -4.33 -18.74 -15.23
CA GLU A 329 -3.74 -19.11 -13.95
C GLU A 329 -4.35 -20.42 -13.41
N LYS A 330 -3.56 -21.13 -12.61
CA LYS A 330 -4.03 -22.37 -11.97
C LYS A 330 -5.23 -22.08 -11.07
N GLU A 331 -6.28 -22.90 -11.19
CA GLU A 331 -7.51 -22.82 -10.38
C GLU A 331 -8.34 -21.53 -10.58
N VAL A 332 -8.16 -20.84 -11.71
CA VAL A 332 -9.03 -19.73 -12.15
C VAL A 332 -9.99 -20.21 -13.24
N ASP A 333 -11.25 -19.75 -13.22
CA ASP A 333 -12.19 -20.02 -14.30
C ASP A 333 -11.74 -19.30 -15.60
N PRO A 334 -11.57 -20.01 -16.74
CA PRO A 334 -11.26 -19.40 -18.03
C PRO A 334 -12.27 -18.32 -18.48
N GLY A 335 -13.51 -18.37 -17.98
CA GLY A 335 -14.56 -17.38 -18.21
C GLY A 335 -14.68 -16.32 -17.11
N SER A 336 -13.77 -16.28 -16.13
CA SER A 336 -13.89 -15.45 -14.94
C SER A 336 -14.09 -13.95 -15.26
N ASN A 337 -15.04 -13.33 -14.57
CA ASN A 337 -15.24 -11.89 -14.55
C ASN A 337 -14.67 -11.24 -13.27
N THR A 338 -13.83 -11.94 -12.53
CA THR A 338 -13.27 -11.41 -11.29
C THR A 338 -12.23 -10.33 -11.57
N GLU A 339 -12.36 -9.21 -10.89
CA GLU A 339 -11.45 -8.08 -11.03
C GLU A 339 -10.13 -8.30 -10.29
N THR A 340 -9.01 -8.09 -10.98
CA THR A 340 -7.66 -8.08 -10.42
C THR A 340 -7.13 -6.66 -10.20
N PHE A 341 -7.87 -5.66 -10.67
CA PHE A 341 -7.65 -4.23 -10.46
C PHE A 341 -8.97 -3.53 -10.19
N ALA A 342 -8.95 -2.53 -9.31
CA ALA A 342 -10.08 -1.64 -9.06
C ALA A 342 -9.59 -0.23 -8.72
N ALA A 343 -10.29 0.77 -9.24
CA ALA A 343 -10.12 2.17 -8.86
C ALA A 343 -11.47 2.81 -8.52
N LEU A 344 -11.56 3.46 -7.37
CA LEU A 344 -12.79 4.07 -6.86
C LEU A 344 -12.60 5.57 -6.66
N ARG A 345 -13.63 6.34 -6.99
CA ARG A 345 -13.80 7.72 -6.56
C ARG A 345 -14.87 7.74 -5.47
N LEU A 346 -14.49 8.15 -4.26
CA LEU A 346 -15.36 8.23 -3.10
C LEU A 346 -15.53 9.68 -2.64
N PHE A 347 -16.65 9.95 -1.96
CA PHE A 347 -16.91 11.19 -1.25
C PHE A 347 -17.29 10.89 0.19
N ILE A 348 -17.00 11.82 1.08
CA ILE A 348 -17.36 11.74 2.49
C ILE A 348 -18.31 12.89 2.81
N ASP A 349 -19.55 12.54 3.14
CA ASP A 349 -20.66 13.46 3.36
C ASP A 349 -20.62 14.01 4.80
N ASN A 350 -19.58 14.78 5.10
CA ASN A 350 -19.44 15.52 6.35
C ASN A 350 -18.85 16.92 6.12
N TRP A 351 -18.85 17.75 7.17
CA TRP A 351 -18.42 19.16 7.06
C TRP A 351 -16.95 19.35 6.66
N ARG A 352 -16.08 18.42 7.07
CA ARG A 352 -14.64 18.46 6.81
C ARG A 352 -14.30 18.13 5.37
N TRP A 353 -15.00 17.18 4.77
CA TRP A 353 -14.64 16.57 3.47
C TRP A 353 -15.64 16.81 2.36
N GLU A 354 -16.68 17.61 2.60
CA GLU A 354 -17.67 17.98 1.58
C GLU A 354 -16.98 18.42 0.27
N ASN A 355 -17.35 17.75 -0.83
CA ASN A 355 -16.83 17.96 -2.19
C ASN A 355 -15.34 17.70 -2.41
N VAL A 356 -14.63 17.09 -1.44
CA VAL A 356 -13.26 16.59 -1.63
C VAL A 356 -13.33 15.15 -2.14
N PRO A 357 -12.94 14.87 -3.38
CA PRO A 357 -12.91 13.51 -3.88
C PRO A 357 -11.71 12.75 -3.31
N ILE A 358 -11.92 11.47 -3.06
CA ILE A 358 -10.93 10.54 -2.57
C ILE A 358 -10.81 9.41 -3.58
N TYR A 359 -9.61 9.23 -4.12
CA TYR A 359 -9.35 8.20 -5.11
C TYR A 359 -8.62 7.03 -4.46
N LEU A 360 -9.20 5.84 -4.59
CA LEU A 360 -8.58 4.59 -4.16
C LEU A 360 -8.19 3.81 -5.42
N ARG A 361 -6.99 3.24 -5.50
CA ARG A 361 -6.68 2.21 -6.49
C ARG A 361 -5.89 1.05 -5.90
N SER A 362 -6.22 -0.16 -6.33
CA SER A 362 -5.43 -1.35 -6.04
C SER A 362 -5.48 -2.34 -7.19
N GLY A 363 -4.41 -3.10 -7.36
CA GLY A 363 -4.38 -4.18 -8.34
C GLY A 363 -3.15 -5.06 -8.26
N LYS A 364 -3.28 -6.22 -8.89
CA LYS A 364 -2.24 -7.23 -9.08
C LYS A 364 -1.63 -7.15 -10.48
N ALA A 365 -0.44 -7.74 -10.59
CA ALA A 365 0.37 -7.72 -11.79
C ALA A 365 0.51 -6.29 -12.34
N LEU A 366 0.80 -5.33 -11.46
CA LEU A 366 1.10 -3.96 -11.83
C LEU A 366 2.60 -3.75 -12.00
N TRP A 367 3.00 -2.61 -12.53
CA TRP A 367 4.41 -2.24 -12.76
C TRP A 367 5.29 -2.47 -11.52
N LYS A 368 4.90 -1.90 -10.38
CA LYS A 368 5.68 -1.99 -9.15
C LYS A 368 4.82 -2.18 -7.92
N ARG A 369 5.42 -2.74 -6.87
CA ARG A 369 4.83 -2.76 -5.54
C ARG A 369 4.92 -1.38 -4.90
N GLY A 370 3.82 -0.91 -4.33
CA GLY A 370 3.77 0.38 -3.65
C GLY A 370 2.53 0.52 -2.79
N THR A 371 2.67 1.18 -1.64
CA THR A 371 1.54 1.60 -0.82
C THR A 371 1.78 3.02 -0.36
N GLU A 372 0.93 3.93 -0.82
CA GLU A 372 1.12 5.36 -0.66
C GLU A 372 -0.21 6.07 -0.42
N VAL A 373 -0.17 7.09 0.44
CA VAL A 373 -1.26 8.05 0.60
C VAL A 373 -0.75 9.42 0.18
N ALA A 374 -1.31 10.00 -0.88
CA ALA A 374 -0.98 11.33 -1.35
C ALA A 374 -2.13 12.31 -1.05
N VAL A 375 -1.84 13.34 -0.25
CA VAL A 375 -2.73 14.45 0.05
C VAL A 375 -2.30 15.64 -0.81
N GLN A 376 -3.13 16.04 -1.78
CA GLN A 376 -2.85 17.18 -2.62
C GLN A 376 -3.61 18.41 -2.14
N PHE A 377 -2.89 19.50 -1.89
CA PHE A 377 -3.47 20.77 -1.48
C PHE A 377 -3.96 21.59 -2.68
N LYS A 378 -4.92 22.47 -2.41
CA LYS A 378 -5.36 23.49 -3.37
C LYS A 378 -4.21 24.42 -3.70
N ARG A 379 -4.25 24.95 -4.92
CA ARG A 379 -3.22 25.86 -5.42
C ARG A 379 -3.28 27.19 -4.69
N ALA A 380 -2.12 27.73 -4.36
CA ALA A 380 -2.01 29.08 -3.85
C ALA A 380 -2.43 30.10 -4.93
N PRO A 381 -3.02 31.24 -4.54
CA PRO A 381 -3.31 32.32 -5.48
C PRO A 381 -2.03 32.81 -6.18
N GLU A 382 -2.06 32.90 -7.50
CA GLU A 382 -0.86 33.20 -8.30
C GLU A 382 -0.48 34.69 -8.33
N VAL A 383 -1.30 35.56 -7.72
CA VAL A 383 -1.25 37.04 -7.88
C VAL A 383 0.14 37.64 -7.71
N LEU A 384 0.92 37.19 -6.72
CA LEU A 384 2.23 37.75 -6.39
C LEU A 384 3.37 37.26 -7.31
N PHE A 385 3.16 36.14 -8.01
CA PHE A 385 4.21 35.48 -8.78
C PHE A 385 3.88 35.41 -10.28
N ARG A 386 2.92 36.20 -10.75
CA ARG A 386 2.61 36.35 -12.19
C ARG A 386 3.78 37.04 -12.89
N GLY A 387 4.47 36.31 -13.75
CA GLY A 387 5.55 36.83 -14.58
C GLY A 387 5.80 35.97 -15.82
N PRO A 388 6.62 36.44 -16.78
CA PRO A 388 6.88 35.74 -18.04
C PRO A 388 7.40 34.31 -17.86
N THR A 389 8.09 34.05 -16.75
CA THR A 389 8.73 32.77 -16.41
C THR A 389 7.84 31.81 -15.62
N MET A 390 6.67 32.25 -15.14
CA MET A 390 5.80 31.43 -14.27
C MET A 390 4.37 31.40 -14.82
N ARG A 391 4.07 30.37 -15.62
CA ARG A 391 2.74 30.20 -16.27
C ARG A 391 1.70 29.54 -15.36
N ARG A 392 2.09 28.77 -14.33
CA ARG A 392 1.18 28.15 -13.36
C ARG A 392 1.93 27.64 -12.12
N MET A 393 1.41 27.87 -10.90
CA MET A 393 2.01 27.26 -9.69
C MET A 393 1.50 25.83 -9.48
N PRO A 394 2.41 24.85 -9.27
CA PRO A 394 2.00 23.50 -8.90
C PRO A 394 1.39 23.48 -7.49
N SER A 395 0.53 22.48 -7.23
CA SER A 395 -0.04 22.25 -5.91
C SER A 395 1.01 21.69 -4.96
N ASN A 396 0.94 22.09 -3.69
CA ASN A 396 1.69 21.41 -2.64
C ASN A 396 1.12 19.99 -2.44
N ARG A 397 1.98 19.07 -2.01
CA ARG A 397 1.61 17.69 -1.71
C ARG A 397 2.26 17.23 -0.42
N LEU A 398 1.56 16.36 0.29
CA LEU A 398 2.09 15.58 1.40
C LEU A 398 1.85 14.10 1.09
N ILE A 399 2.91 13.30 1.08
CA ILE A 399 2.89 11.89 0.74
C ILE A 399 3.36 11.05 1.93
N PHE A 400 2.58 10.04 2.28
CA PHE A 400 2.96 9.01 3.23
C PHE A 400 3.35 7.77 2.44
N HIS A 401 4.62 7.41 2.46
CA HIS A 401 5.13 6.17 1.88
C HIS A 401 5.04 5.07 2.96
N ILE A 402 4.16 4.11 2.74
CA ILE A 402 3.85 3.04 3.71
C ILE A 402 4.79 1.84 3.49
N GLN A 403 4.97 1.43 2.23
CA GLN A 403 5.90 0.38 1.79
C GLN A 403 6.13 0.51 0.26
N PRO A 404 7.28 0.08 -0.29
CA PRO A 404 8.45 -0.46 0.41
C PRO A 404 9.30 0.61 1.09
N ASP A 405 9.32 1.83 0.54
CA ASP A 405 9.96 2.98 1.17
C ASP A 405 9.07 3.49 2.30
N GLN A 406 9.62 3.61 3.50
CA GLN A 406 8.90 4.04 4.69
C GLN A 406 9.29 5.47 5.04
N GLY A 407 8.36 6.41 4.91
CA GLY A 407 8.68 7.81 5.12
C GLY A 407 7.52 8.77 4.84
N ILE A 408 7.80 10.06 5.03
CA ILE A 408 6.88 11.15 4.73
C ILE A 408 7.61 12.16 3.86
N GLU A 409 6.96 12.60 2.80
CA GLU A 409 7.48 13.56 1.83
C GLU A 409 6.53 14.75 1.72
N SER A 410 7.07 15.97 1.73
CA SER A 410 6.32 17.20 1.48
C SER A 410 6.91 17.93 0.29
N ASN A 411 6.09 18.17 -0.75
CA ASN A 411 6.46 18.97 -1.91
C ASN A 411 5.87 20.38 -1.81
N PHE A 412 6.72 21.39 -1.97
CA PHE A 412 6.33 22.80 -1.93
C PHE A 412 7.30 23.66 -2.77
N GLN A 413 7.01 24.95 -2.90
CA GLN A 413 7.81 25.87 -3.72
C GLN A 413 8.85 26.61 -2.87
N ALA A 414 10.08 26.71 -3.38
CA ALA A 414 11.14 27.52 -2.79
C ALA A 414 11.81 28.41 -3.84
N LYS A 415 12.36 29.54 -3.38
CA LYS A 415 13.12 30.45 -4.24
C LYS A 415 14.43 29.78 -4.67
N VAL A 416 14.70 29.80 -5.97
CA VAL A 416 16.00 29.42 -6.52
C VAL A 416 17.06 30.41 -6.01
N PRO A 417 18.18 29.94 -5.43
CA PRO A 417 19.29 30.81 -5.03
C PRO A 417 19.77 31.64 -6.22
N GLY A 418 19.90 32.96 -6.04
CA GLY A 418 20.26 33.88 -7.13
C GLY A 418 19.58 35.24 -7.03
N PRO A 419 19.88 36.18 -7.95
CA PRO A 419 19.36 37.55 -7.91
C PRO A 419 17.91 37.68 -8.41
N VAL A 420 17.40 36.68 -9.14
CA VAL A 420 16.05 36.69 -9.71
C VAL A 420 15.05 35.98 -8.79
N MET A 421 13.82 36.50 -8.72
CA MET A 421 12.71 35.84 -8.02
C MET A 421 12.12 34.73 -8.90
N GLN A 422 12.70 33.54 -8.81
CA GLN A 422 12.22 32.34 -9.49
C GLN A 422 11.92 31.25 -8.46
N LEU A 423 10.78 30.59 -8.62
CA LEU A 423 10.38 29.48 -7.75
C LEU A 423 10.67 28.14 -8.44
N GLN A 424 10.99 27.14 -7.62
CA GLN A 424 11.08 25.75 -8.02
C GLN A 424 10.41 24.86 -6.99
N SER A 425 9.91 23.71 -7.44
CA SER A 425 9.43 22.68 -6.51
C SER A 425 10.61 22.02 -5.81
N VAL A 426 10.53 21.94 -4.48
CA VAL A 426 11.49 21.26 -3.63
C VAL A 426 10.77 20.21 -2.79
N ASN A 427 11.56 19.32 -2.19
CA ASN A 427 11.09 18.19 -1.39
C ASN A 427 11.74 18.24 -0.01
N MET A 428 10.94 18.14 1.03
CA MET A 428 11.39 17.76 2.37
C MET A 428 10.97 16.32 2.65
N ARG A 429 11.95 15.46 2.92
CA ARG A 429 11.75 14.04 3.16
C ARG A 429 12.19 13.63 4.55
N PHE A 430 11.35 12.84 5.19
CA PHE A 430 11.64 12.06 6.38
C PHE A 430 11.67 10.57 6.01
N SER A 431 12.67 9.84 6.48
CA SER A 431 12.87 8.41 6.23
C SER A 431 13.03 7.65 7.54
N TYR A 432 12.28 6.56 7.70
CA TYR A 432 12.38 5.71 8.90
C TYR A 432 13.76 5.08 9.04
N GLY A 433 14.32 4.55 7.95
CA GLY A 433 15.62 3.87 7.98
C GLY A 433 16.80 4.79 8.32
N GLU A 434 16.64 6.11 8.14
CA GLU A 434 17.65 7.11 8.50
C GLU A 434 17.47 7.62 9.93
N SER A 435 16.23 7.67 10.41
CA SER A 435 15.87 8.32 11.68
C SER A 435 15.76 7.36 12.86
N PHE A 436 15.47 6.08 12.61
CA PHE A 436 15.20 5.07 13.63
C PHE A 436 15.98 3.78 13.40
N ARG A 437 16.45 3.17 14.50
CA ARG A 437 16.96 1.80 14.50
C ARG A 437 15.79 0.85 14.80
N ALA A 438 14.99 0.53 13.79
CA ALA A 438 13.89 -0.42 13.93
C ALA A 438 14.15 -1.67 13.10
N GLU A 439 14.01 -2.85 13.71
CA GLU A 439 14.00 -4.12 12.98
C GLU A 439 12.63 -4.37 12.36
N ARG A 440 12.60 -5.10 11.24
CA ARG A 440 11.37 -5.33 10.47
C ARG A 440 10.47 -6.31 11.23
N ALA A 441 9.34 -5.82 11.73
CA ALA A 441 8.23 -6.64 12.20
C ALA A 441 7.35 -7.10 11.01
N THR A 442 6.77 -8.31 11.11
CA THR A 442 5.76 -8.79 10.15
C THR A 442 4.41 -8.08 10.31
N GLY A 443 4.23 -7.36 11.42
CA GLY A 443 3.00 -6.68 11.82
C GLY A 443 2.16 -7.53 12.77
N TYR A 444 2.31 -8.86 12.73
CA TYR A 444 1.60 -9.77 13.63
C TYR A 444 2.12 -9.71 15.07
N GLU A 445 3.39 -9.32 15.27
CA GLU A 445 3.98 -9.09 16.59
C GLU A 445 3.17 -8.05 17.37
N VAL A 446 2.92 -6.90 16.73
CA VAL A 446 2.16 -5.79 17.30
C VAL A 446 0.72 -6.22 17.59
N MET A 447 0.10 -7.00 16.71
CA MET A 447 -1.27 -7.47 16.91
C MET A 447 -1.36 -8.47 18.07
N ILE A 448 -0.47 -9.47 18.14
CA ILE A 448 -0.47 -10.44 19.25
C ILE A 448 -0.21 -9.72 20.57
N TYR A 449 0.77 -8.82 20.61
CA TYR A 449 1.08 -8.02 21.79
C TYR A 449 -0.10 -7.11 22.22
N GLY A 450 -0.76 -6.45 21.27
CA GLY A 450 -1.97 -5.65 21.53
C GLY A 450 -3.10 -6.48 22.13
N CYS A 451 -3.29 -7.71 21.65
CA CYS A 451 -4.27 -8.63 22.24
C CYS A 451 -3.89 -9.07 23.66
N MET A 452 -2.60 -9.27 23.95
CA MET A 452 -2.13 -9.64 25.30
C MET A 452 -2.35 -8.49 26.29
N THR A 453 -2.10 -7.25 25.87
CA THR A 453 -2.29 -6.04 26.70
C THR A 453 -3.74 -5.54 26.73
N GLY A 454 -4.60 -6.05 25.84
CA GLY A 454 -6.00 -5.64 25.74
C GLY A 454 -6.22 -4.36 24.95
N ASP A 455 -5.21 -3.88 24.24
CA ASP A 455 -5.32 -2.73 23.35
C ASP A 455 -5.97 -3.13 22.02
N ALA A 456 -7.23 -2.72 21.87
CA ALA A 456 -8.02 -2.99 20.68
C ALA A 456 -7.87 -1.91 19.58
N THR A 457 -6.98 -0.92 19.73
CA THR A 457 -6.85 0.23 18.81
C THR A 457 -6.65 -0.18 17.35
N LEU A 458 -5.84 -1.22 17.13
CA LEU A 458 -5.49 -1.70 15.78
C LEU A 458 -6.47 -2.75 15.23
N PHE A 459 -7.54 -3.06 15.96
CA PHE A 459 -8.48 -4.13 15.60
C PHE A 459 -9.81 -3.57 15.10
N SER A 460 -10.41 -4.28 14.15
CA SER A 460 -11.68 -3.85 13.58
C SER A 460 -12.86 -4.27 14.46
N ARG A 461 -13.62 -3.27 14.93
CA ARG A 461 -14.91 -3.49 15.63
C ARG A 461 -16.01 -3.84 14.63
N THR A 462 -17.05 -4.54 15.07
CA THR A 462 -18.19 -4.97 14.24
C THR A 462 -18.78 -3.84 13.39
N ASP A 463 -19.07 -2.69 14.00
CA ASP A 463 -19.68 -1.55 13.31
C ASP A 463 -18.78 -0.96 12.22
N LEU A 464 -17.46 -1.01 12.43
CA LEU A 464 -16.46 -0.60 11.45
C LEU A 464 -16.40 -1.55 10.25
N VAL A 465 -16.40 -2.88 10.49
CA VAL A 465 -16.44 -3.90 9.43
C VAL A 465 -17.71 -3.77 8.59
N GLU A 466 -18.87 -3.61 9.24
CA GLU A 466 -20.14 -3.44 8.55
C GLU A 466 -20.21 -2.13 7.76
N ALA A 467 -19.69 -1.02 8.31
CA ALA A 467 -19.62 0.24 7.59
C ALA A 467 -18.74 0.12 6.33
N ALA A 468 -17.62 -0.59 6.42
CA ALA A 468 -16.77 -0.85 5.25
C ALA A 468 -17.50 -1.69 4.17
N TRP A 469 -18.26 -2.71 4.57
CA TRP A 469 -19.12 -3.46 3.65
C TRP A 469 -20.23 -2.61 3.03
N GLN A 470 -20.83 -1.69 3.77
CA GLN A 470 -21.84 -0.77 3.23
C GLN A 470 -21.28 0.16 2.14
N VAL A 471 -19.97 0.43 2.14
CA VAL A 471 -19.29 1.17 1.07
C VAL A 471 -19.03 0.26 -0.15
N ALA A 472 -18.56 -0.97 0.08
CA ALA A 472 -18.17 -1.88 -1.00
C ALA A 472 -19.38 -2.56 -1.70
N GLN A 473 -20.44 -2.89 -0.97
CA GLN A 473 -21.57 -3.69 -1.46
C GLN A 473 -22.23 -3.11 -2.72
N PRO A 474 -22.56 -1.80 -2.80
CA PRO A 474 -23.22 -1.27 -3.99
C PRO A 474 -22.37 -1.38 -5.26
N ILE A 475 -21.04 -1.34 -5.12
CA ILE A 475 -20.10 -1.51 -6.23
C ILE A 475 -20.09 -2.98 -6.68
N LEU A 476 -20.05 -3.91 -5.73
CA LEU A 476 -20.13 -5.34 -6.01
C LEU A 476 -21.45 -5.71 -6.71
N ASP A 477 -22.58 -5.18 -6.23
CA ASP A 477 -23.90 -5.41 -6.81
C ASP A 477 -23.97 -4.88 -8.25
N ALA A 478 -23.47 -3.66 -8.48
CA ALA A 478 -23.43 -3.04 -9.81
C ALA A 478 -22.56 -3.85 -10.79
N TRP A 479 -21.41 -4.33 -10.34
CA TRP A 479 -20.50 -5.13 -11.16
C TRP A 479 -21.03 -6.54 -11.45
N SER A 480 -21.73 -7.15 -10.50
CA SER A 480 -22.42 -8.43 -10.69
C SER A 480 -23.59 -8.29 -11.68
N GLY A 481 -24.39 -7.23 -11.56
CA GLY A 481 -25.53 -6.97 -12.45
C GLY A 481 -25.14 -6.58 -13.88
N ARG A 482 -23.92 -6.07 -14.09
CA ARG A 482 -23.40 -5.72 -15.43
C ARG A 482 -21.96 -6.23 -15.59
N PRO A 483 -21.74 -7.49 -16.01
CA PRO A 483 -20.40 -8.06 -16.21
C PRO A 483 -19.53 -7.29 -17.21
N ALA A 484 -18.21 -7.44 -17.10
CA ALA A 484 -17.23 -6.74 -17.95
C ALA A 484 -17.18 -7.43 -19.31
N ARG A 485 -17.19 -6.64 -20.39
CA ARG A 485 -17.13 -7.18 -21.77
C ARG A 485 -15.74 -7.07 -22.39
N ASP A 486 -14.88 -6.30 -21.74
CA ASP A 486 -13.55 -5.90 -22.20
C ASP A 486 -12.42 -6.63 -21.46
N PHE A 487 -12.72 -7.56 -20.54
CA PHE A 487 -11.68 -8.33 -19.84
C PHE A 487 -11.01 -9.37 -20.74
N PRO A 488 -9.67 -9.50 -20.70
CA PRO A 488 -8.72 -8.67 -19.95
C PRO A 488 -8.49 -7.30 -20.61
N ASN A 489 -8.37 -6.24 -19.80
CA ASN A 489 -8.31 -4.85 -20.26
C ASN A 489 -7.06 -4.07 -19.81
N TYR A 490 -6.07 -4.76 -19.25
CA TYR A 490 -4.73 -4.21 -19.03
C TYR A 490 -3.67 -5.31 -19.07
N ASP A 491 -2.47 -5.00 -19.53
CA ASP A 491 -1.39 -5.99 -19.60
C ASP A 491 -0.71 -6.15 -18.24
N ALA A 492 -0.45 -7.39 -17.80
CA ALA A 492 0.32 -7.67 -16.60
C ALA A 492 1.68 -6.96 -16.64
N GLY A 493 1.96 -6.07 -15.69
CA GLY A 493 3.12 -5.18 -15.56
C GLY A 493 2.83 -3.70 -15.84
N SER A 494 1.59 -3.31 -16.18
CA SER A 494 1.21 -1.91 -16.48
C SER A 494 0.74 -1.20 -15.21
N TRP A 495 0.31 0.07 -15.33
CA TRP A 495 -0.36 0.77 -14.22
C TRP A 495 -1.83 0.40 -14.03
N GLY A 496 -2.37 -0.48 -14.87
CA GLY A 496 -3.77 -0.88 -14.87
C GLY A 496 -4.52 -0.38 -16.10
N PRO A 497 -5.86 -0.49 -16.11
CA PRO A 497 -6.68 -0.10 -17.26
C PRO A 497 -6.70 1.42 -17.46
N VAL A 498 -6.74 1.87 -18.71
CA VAL A 498 -6.80 3.30 -19.10
C VAL A 498 -7.97 4.02 -18.42
N ALA A 499 -9.11 3.35 -18.25
CA ALA A 499 -10.29 3.88 -17.57
C ALA A 499 -10.01 4.37 -16.13
N ALA A 500 -8.97 3.84 -15.46
CA ALA A 500 -8.57 4.31 -14.14
C ALA A 500 -7.96 5.72 -14.17
N ASN A 501 -7.30 6.10 -15.27
CA ASN A 501 -6.80 7.46 -15.49
C ASN A 501 -7.96 8.40 -15.82
N ASP A 502 -8.84 7.98 -16.74
CA ASP A 502 -10.04 8.73 -17.13
C ASP A 502 -10.90 9.13 -15.92
N LEU A 503 -10.96 8.27 -14.90
CA LEU A 503 -11.70 8.52 -13.66
C LEU A 503 -11.28 9.83 -12.97
N LEU A 504 -9.99 10.16 -12.95
CA LEU A 504 -9.45 11.38 -12.34
C LEU A 504 -9.43 12.55 -13.33
N GLU A 505 -9.18 12.26 -14.61
CA GLU A 505 -9.12 13.29 -15.66
C GLU A 505 -10.46 13.98 -15.89
N ARG A 506 -11.57 13.30 -15.62
CA ARG A 506 -12.93 13.91 -15.56
C ARG A 506 -13.00 15.12 -14.64
N ASP A 507 -12.15 15.20 -13.62
CA ASP A 507 -12.06 16.35 -12.72
C ASP A 507 -10.82 17.23 -12.95
N GLY A 508 -10.09 17.02 -14.05
CA GLY A 508 -8.82 17.69 -14.33
C GLY A 508 -7.69 17.28 -13.38
N ARG A 509 -7.78 16.08 -12.80
CA ARG A 509 -6.80 15.51 -11.86
C ARG A 509 -6.07 14.33 -12.49
N ARG A 510 -5.00 13.87 -11.85
CA ARG A 510 -4.18 12.74 -12.29
C ARG A 510 -3.63 11.97 -11.10
N TRP A 511 -3.33 10.69 -11.31
CA TRP A 511 -2.66 9.89 -10.30
C TRP A 511 -1.28 10.45 -9.99
N TYR A 512 -0.92 10.42 -8.71
CA TYR A 512 0.43 10.63 -8.26
C TYR A 512 1.23 9.35 -8.53
N GLU A 513 2.28 9.49 -9.32
CA GLU A 513 3.20 8.41 -9.67
C GLU A 513 4.62 8.93 -9.59
N VAL A 514 5.44 8.27 -8.75
CA VAL A 514 6.87 8.58 -8.63
C VAL A 514 7.64 7.60 -9.48
N ILE A 515 8.46 8.11 -10.39
CA ILE A 515 9.54 7.33 -10.98
C ILE A 515 10.70 7.37 -10.00
N ASP A 516 11.19 6.20 -9.60
CA ASP A 516 12.39 6.12 -8.79
C ASP A 516 13.63 6.54 -9.60
N ARG A 517 14.68 6.95 -8.88
CA ARG A 517 15.92 7.43 -9.49
C ARG A 517 16.63 6.34 -10.30
N GLU A 518 16.45 5.08 -9.92
CA GLU A 518 17.06 3.95 -10.61
C GLU A 518 16.50 3.80 -12.03
N THR A 519 15.17 3.88 -12.17
CA THR A 519 14.48 3.84 -13.45
C THR A 519 14.91 5.02 -14.33
N LEU A 520 15.01 6.23 -13.76
CA LEU A 520 15.54 7.38 -14.50
C LEU A 520 16.98 7.18 -14.95
N GLY A 521 17.84 6.58 -14.12
CA GLY A 521 19.22 6.27 -14.47
C GLY A 521 19.38 5.29 -15.65
N ARG A 522 18.35 4.48 -15.95
CA ARG A 522 18.35 3.56 -17.11
C ARG A 522 18.13 4.29 -18.43
N VAL A 523 17.42 5.42 -18.39
CA VAL A 523 17.16 6.27 -19.56
C VAL A 523 18.48 6.81 -20.10
N PRO A 524 18.80 6.60 -21.39
CA PRO A 524 20.06 7.06 -21.97
C PRO A 524 20.33 8.54 -21.73
N LEU A 525 19.28 9.38 -21.77
CA LEU A 525 19.39 10.83 -21.56
C LEU A 525 19.79 11.22 -20.13
N PHE A 526 19.37 10.47 -19.11
CA PHE A 526 19.59 10.79 -17.69
C PHE A 526 20.66 9.92 -17.03
N ARG A 527 21.27 9.00 -17.79
CA ARG A 527 22.30 8.08 -17.31
C ARG A 527 23.53 8.84 -16.79
N GLY A 528 23.95 8.53 -15.56
CA GLY A 528 25.09 9.18 -14.92
C GLY A 528 24.82 10.58 -14.38
N GLY A 529 23.55 11.03 -14.39
CA GLY A 529 23.13 12.26 -13.73
C GLY A 529 23.36 12.21 -12.23
N ASP A 530 23.72 13.35 -11.63
CA ASP A 530 23.89 13.43 -10.19
C ASP A 530 22.53 13.26 -9.44
N PRO A 531 22.53 12.88 -8.16
CA PRO A 531 21.30 12.62 -7.42
C PRO A 531 20.33 13.81 -7.34
N LEU A 532 20.83 15.06 -7.37
CA LEU A 532 19.99 16.25 -7.31
C LEU A 532 19.27 16.46 -8.64
N LEU A 533 19.99 16.30 -9.76
CA LEU A 533 19.41 16.32 -11.10
C LEU A 533 18.31 15.26 -11.26
N LEU A 534 18.60 14.00 -10.94
CA LEU A 534 17.63 12.91 -11.07
C LEU A 534 16.37 13.15 -10.22
N ASN A 535 16.55 13.75 -9.04
CA ASN A 535 15.44 14.14 -8.19
C ASN A 535 14.59 15.25 -8.82
N GLN A 536 15.22 16.28 -9.38
CA GLN A 536 14.49 17.37 -10.04
C GLN A 536 13.76 16.91 -11.30
N VAL A 537 14.36 16.01 -12.08
CA VAL A 537 13.70 15.37 -13.23
C VAL A 537 12.51 14.56 -12.77
N SER A 538 12.68 13.68 -11.78
CA SER A 538 11.57 12.88 -11.21
C SER A 538 10.40 13.76 -10.75
N MET A 539 10.68 14.89 -10.10
CA MET A 539 9.66 15.84 -9.64
C MET A 539 8.96 16.61 -10.76
N ALA A 540 9.60 16.77 -11.93
CA ALA A 540 9.06 17.49 -13.07
C ALA A 540 8.26 16.59 -14.03
N LEU A 541 8.53 15.28 -14.01
CA LEU A 541 7.87 14.32 -14.89
C LEU A 541 6.39 14.16 -14.56
N ARG A 542 5.59 14.01 -15.62
CA ARG A 542 4.13 13.83 -15.53
C ARG A 542 3.73 12.52 -16.19
N PRO A 543 3.02 11.60 -15.51
CA PRO A 543 2.57 10.36 -16.14
C PRO A 543 1.56 10.65 -17.26
N HIS A 544 1.59 9.83 -18.31
CA HIS A 544 0.68 9.87 -19.44
C HIS A 544 0.55 8.47 -20.06
N ALA A 545 -0.66 7.90 -20.06
CA ALA A 545 -0.93 6.61 -20.68
C ALA A 545 -1.56 6.81 -22.05
N VAL A 546 -1.15 5.99 -23.02
CA VAL A 546 -1.63 6.05 -24.41
C VAL A 546 -2.03 4.64 -24.87
N PRO A 547 -3.28 4.42 -25.30
CA PRO A 547 -3.73 3.12 -25.84
C PRO A 547 -2.96 2.68 -27.09
N ALA A 548 -2.94 1.37 -27.37
CA ALA A 548 -2.42 0.87 -28.64
C ALA A 548 -3.14 1.48 -29.84
N GLY A 549 -2.39 1.88 -30.86
CA GLY A 549 -2.87 2.50 -32.10
C GLY A 549 -3.04 4.02 -32.05
N GLU A 550 -3.00 4.63 -30.87
CA GLU A 550 -3.13 6.09 -30.70
C GLU A 550 -1.83 6.81 -31.09
N VAL A 551 -1.98 7.96 -31.75
CA VAL A 551 -0.85 8.79 -32.16
C VAL A 551 -0.45 9.71 -31.00
N ILE A 552 0.80 9.60 -30.54
CA ILE A 552 1.32 10.34 -29.40
C ILE A 552 1.79 11.74 -29.83
N ILE A 553 2.55 11.81 -30.93
CA ILE A 553 2.98 13.06 -31.56
C ILE A 553 2.88 12.91 -33.07
N ARG A 554 2.60 14.00 -33.79
CA ARG A 554 2.56 14.03 -35.26
C ARG A 554 3.69 14.86 -35.80
N GLU A 555 4.29 14.41 -36.90
CA GLU A 555 5.29 15.18 -37.64
C GLU A 555 4.74 16.55 -38.04
N GLY A 556 5.58 17.59 -37.96
CA GLY A 556 5.22 18.95 -38.31
C GLY A 556 4.47 19.72 -37.22
N ASP A 557 3.88 19.06 -36.21
CA ASP A 557 3.23 19.77 -35.11
C ASP A 557 4.25 20.54 -34.26
N PRO A 558 3.90 21.68 -33.64
CA PRO A 558 4.76 22.30 -32.65
C PRO A 558 4.94 21.39 -31.43
N GLY A 559 6.17 21.28 -30.92
CA GLY A 559 6.51 20.38 -29.82
C GLY A 559 7.11 21.10 -28.62
N SER A 560 6.41 21.09 -27.48
CA SER A 560 6.89 21.65 -26.22
C SER A 560 7.17 20.62 -25.13
N GLU A 561 7.09 19.33 -25.45
CA GLU A 561 7.25 18.24 -24.47
C GLU A 561 8.06 17.09 -25.06
N MET A 562 8.83 16.40 -24.22
CA MET A 562 9.42 15.12 -24.55
C MET A 562 8.78 14.01 -23.72
N TYR A 563 8.87 12.79 -24.23
CA TYR A 563 8.23 11.61 -23.67
C TYR A 563 9.29 10.57 -23.33
N LEU A 564 9.10 9.92 -22.20
CA LEU A 564 9.88 8.78 -21.75
C LEU A 564 8.98 7.55 -21.74
N ILE A 565 9.36 6.50 -22.45
CA ILE A 565 8.64 5.22 -22.44
C ILE A 565 9.05 4.47 -21.18
N CYS A 566 8.15 4.42 -20.21
CA CYS A 566 8.30 3.50 -19.07
C CYS A 566 7.83 2.11 -19.42
N ARG A 567 6.81 1.99 -20.28
CA ARG A 567 6.32 0.70 -20.74
C ARG A 567 5.66 0.78 -22.10
N GLY A 568 5.68 -0.34 -22.82
CA GLY A 568 5.07 -0.50 -24.12
C GLY A 568 6.05 -0.26 -25.26
N GLU A 569 5.55 -0.43 -26.48
CA GLU A 569 6.27 -0.16 -27.71
C GLU A 569 5.58 0.97 -28.47
N ALA A 570 6.38 1.91 -28.97
CA ALA A 570 5.92 2.96 -29.87
C ALA A 570 6.69 2.87 -31.18
N GLU A 571 6.03 3.11 -32.30
CA GLU A 571 6.65 3.13 -33.61
C GLU A 571 6.81 4.57 -34.10
N VAL A 572 7.98 4.86 -34.64
CA VAL A 572 8.31 6.13 -35.30
C VAL A 572 7.99 5.96 -36.77
N ILE A 573 7.13 6.84 -37.29
CA ILE A 573 6.59 6.80 -38.64
C ILE A 573 6.99 8.10 -39.34
N ASP A 574 7.44 8.00 -40.58
CA ASP A 574 7.72 9.16 -41.44
C ASP A 574 6.45 9.73 -42.12
N GLY A 575 6.62 10.81 -42.87
CA GLY A 575 5.54 11.45 -43.64
C GLY A 575 4.94 10.59 -44.76
N GLU A 576 5.59 9.49 -45.15
CA GLU A 576 5.11 8.54 -46.16
C GLU A 576 4.34 7.36 -45.54
N GLY A 577 4.37 7.24 -44.20
CA GLY A 577 3.68 6.20 -43.45
C GLY A 577 4.53 4.96 -43.15
N GLU A 578 5.83 4.99 -43.48
CA GLU A 578 6.75 3.88 -43.25
C GLU A 578 7.29 3.90 -41.81
N VAL A 579 7.44 2.71 -41.22
CA VAL A 579 7.94 2.56 -39.84
C VAL A 579 9.47 2.63 -39.84
N LEU A 580 10.01 3.75 -39.40
CA LEU A 580 11.45 4.00 -39.32
C LEU A 580 12.13 3.25 -38.17
N ALA A 581 11.45 3.15 -37.02
CA ALA A 581 11.99 2.52 -35.82
C ALA A 581 10.89 2.09 -34.85
N THR A 582 11.19 1.09 -34.01
CA THR A 582 10.37 0.74 -32.85
C THR A 582 11.11 1.10 -31.57
N LEU A 583 10.51 1.98 -30.78
CA LEU A 583 10.96 2.39 -29.46
C LEU A 583 10.34 1.48 -28.41
N ARG A 584 11.13 1.16 -27.37
CA ARG A 584 10.74 0.29 -26.26
C ARG A 584 10.98 0.97 -24.92
N GLU A 585 10.64 0.29 -23.83
CA GLU A 585 10.95 0.71 -22.46
C GLU A 585 12.39 1.25 -22.29
N GLY A 586 12.49 2.38 -21.58
CA GLY A 586 13.73 3.11 -21.37
C GLY A 586 14.11 4.05 -22.52
N ALA A 587 13.45 3.97 -23.68
CA ALA A 587 13.62 4.94 -24.75
C ALA A 587 12.89 6.25 -24.43
N CYS A 588 13.39 7.34 -24.99
CA CYS A 588 12.73 8.64 -25.01
C CYS A 588 12.51 9.09 -26.46
N PHE A 589 11.52 9.96 -26.66
CA PHE A 589 11.24 10.59 -27.96
C PHE A 589 10.67 12.01 -27.78
N GLY A 590 10.71 12.79 -28.86
CA GLY A 590 10.25 14.18 -28.86
C GLY A 590 11.23 15.18 -28.25
N GLU A 591 12.39 14.72 -27.77
CA GLU A 591 13.49 15.54 -27.24
C GLU A 591 14.06 16.49 -28.30
N VAL A 592 14.01 16.11 -29.58
CA VAL A 592 14.45 16.97 -30.71
C VAL A 592 13.67 18.29 -30.73
N ALA A 593 12.38 18.27 -30.40
CA ALA A 593 11.56 19.48 -30.32
C ALA A 593 11.87 20.35 -29.09
N LEU A 594 12.66 19.85 -28.13
CA LEU A 594 13.13 20.62 -26.98
C LEU A 594 14.56 21.12 -27.19
N LEU A 595 15.36 20.35 -27.93
CA LEU A 595 16.79 20.53 -28.13
C LEU A 595 17.15 21.31 -29.41
N LEU A 596 16.41 21.13 -30.50
CA LEU A 596 16.87 21.49 -31.86
C LEU A 596 15.84 22.26 -32.69
N SER A 597 14.56 21.91 -32.57
CA SER A 597 13.49 22.44 -33.44
C SER A 597 12.29 22.87 -32.61
N GLU A 598 11.45 23.75 -33.15
CA GLU A 598 10.14 24.02 -32.54
C GLU A 598 9.04 23.04 -32.99
N HIS A 599 9.31 22.24 -34.02
CA HIS A 599 8.36 21.31 -34.62
C HIS A 599 8.83 19.85 -34.50
N ARG A 600 7.87 18.92 -34.44
CA ARG A 600 8.11 17.47 -34.41
C ARG A 600 8.69 17.01 -35.75
N THR A 601 9.72 16.18 -35.70
CA THR A 601 10.45 15.68 -36.87
C THR A 601 9.95 14.32 -37.38
N ALA A 602 9.07 13.66 -36.64
CA ALA A 602 8.47 12.39 -37.01
C ALA A 602 7.14 12.21 -36.27
N THR A 603 6.29 11.34 -36.81
CA THR A 603 5.08 10.88 -36.13
C THR A 603 5.45 9.71 -35.23
N VAL A 604 4.91 9.67 -34.00
CA VAL A 604 5.09 8.51 -33.11
C VAL A 604 3.73 7.99 -32.71
N ARG A 605 3.49 6.71 -32.97
CA ARG A 605 2.24 6.00 -32.65
C ARG A 605 2.52 4.91 -31.65
N ALA A 606 1.63 4.74 -30.67
CA ALA A 606 1.69 3.64 -29.73
C ALA A 606 1.40 2.33 -30.48
N ARG A 607 2.36 1.40 -30.51
CA ARG A 607 2.19 0.07 -31.14
C ARG A 607 1.46 -0.88 -30.18
N THR A 608 1.81 -0.81 -28.90
CA THR A 608 1.07 -1.41 -27.78
C THR A 608 0.49 -0.30 -26.92
N SER A 609 -0.26 -0.63 -25.87
CA SER A 609 -0.52 0.35 -24.81
C SER A 609 0.81 0.81 -24.23
N CYS A 610 0.98 2.13 -24.09
CA CYS A 610 2.19 2.77 -23.62
C CYS A 610 1.93 3.54 -22.33
N ASP A 611 2.79 3.30 -21.33
CA ASP A 611 2.86 4.12 -20.12
C ASP A 611 4.08 5.03 -20.24
N LEU A 612 3.83 6.34 -20.29
CA LEU A 612 4.83 7.36 -20.57
C LEU A 612 4.99 8.32 -19.40
N PHE A 613 6.14 8.98 -19.34
CA PHE A 613 6.28 10.23 -18.61
C PHE A 613 6.63 11.38 -19.54
N VAL A 614 6.03 12.53 -19.27
CA VAL A 614 6.14 13.74 -20.06
C VAL A 614 6.97 14.75 -19.29
N LEU A 615 7.97 15.32 -19.95
CA LEU A 615 8.76 16.45 -19.45
C LEU A 615 8.53 17.64 -20.37
N ASP A 616 8.02 18.75 -19.83
CA ASP A 616 7.79 19.95 -20.62
C ASP A 616 9.07 20.79 -20.79
N ARG A 617 9.09 21.60 -21.85
CA ARG A 617 10.21 22.45 -22.23
C ARG A 617 10.61 23.43 -21.13
N ALA A 618 9.64 23.98 -20.38
CA ALA A 618 9.93 24.97 -19.35
C ALA A 618 10.67 24.30 -18.17
N ASP A 619 10.19 23.14 -17.74
CA ASP A 619 10.84 22.32 -16.72
C ASP A 619 12.19 21.77 -17.20
N PHE A 620 12.28 21.28 -18.43
CA PHE A 620 13.52 20.79 -19.01
C PHE A 620 14.61 21.89 -19.08
N ARG A 621 14.27 23.08 -19.60
CA ARG A 621 15.20 24.23 -19.65
C ARG A 621 15.60 24.69 -18.24
N ARG A 622 14.68 24.66 -17.28
CA ARG A 622 14.99 24.98 -15.88
C ARG A 622 16.01 24.02 -15.32
N ILE A 623 15.78 22.71 -15.48
CA ILE A 623 16.70 21.67 -15.01
C ILE A 623 18.08 21.83 -15.68
N LEU A 624 18.13 22.14 -16.98
CA LEU A 624 19.39 22.36 -17.68
C LEU A 624 20.18 23.57 -17.16
N ARG A 625 19.50 24.68 -16.84
CA ARG A 625 20.15 25.86 -16.22
C ARG A 625 20.73 25.53 -14.84
N ASP A 626 20.02 24.73 -14.06
CA ASP A 626 20.44 24.37 -12.69
C ASP A 626 21.59 23.37 -12.68
N HIS A 627 21.83 22.65 -13.79
CA HIS A 627 22.84 21.59 -13.93
C HIS A 627 23.67 21.73 -15.22
N PRO A 628 24.67 22.63 -15.27
CA PRO A 628 25.50 22.85 -16.46
C PRO A 628 26.24 21.58 -16.93
N GLN A 629 26.69 20.73 -16.01
CA GLN A 629 27.32 19.44 -16.33
C GLN A 629 26.39 18.50 -17.13
N PHE A 630 25.07 18.65 -16.94
CA PHE A 630 24.07 17.88 -17.66
C PHE A 630 23.83 18.43 -19.07
N CYS A 631 23.92 19.75 -19.26
CA CYS A 631 23.86 20.36 -20.58
C CYS A 631 24.94 19.80 -21.52
N GLU A 632 26.16 19.61 -21.03
CA GLU A 632 27.26 19.04 -21.81
C GLU A 632 26.96 17.59 -22.22
N ALA A 633 26.43 16.79 -21.30
CA ALA A 633 26.05 15.40 -21.57
C ALA A 633 24.92 15.29 -22.61
N ILE A 634 23.88 16.11 -22.48
CA ILE A 634 22.77 16.17 -23.44
C ILE A 634 23.26 16.63 -24.82
N THR A 635 24.13 17.64 -24.87
CA THR A 635 24.69 18.16 -26.13
C THR A 635 25.49 17.09 -26.87
N ARG A 636 26.28 16.30 -26.14
CA ARG A 636 27.01 15.16 -26.70
C ARG A 636 26.06 14.08 -27.22
N ILE A 637 25.05 13.68 -26.44
CA ILE A 637 24.06 12.68 -26.86
C ILE A 637 23.31 13.14 -28.12
N ALA A 638 22.97 14.44 -28.18
CA ALA A 638 22.30 15.00 -29.35
C ALA A 638 23.20 15.04 -30.59
N HIS A 639 24.49 15.34 -30.43
CA HIS A 639 25.47 15.26 -31.52
C HIS A 639 25.66 13.82 -32.00
N GLU A 640 25.74 12.84 -31.10
CA GLU A 640 25.89 11.42 -31.44
C GLU A 640 24.62 10.84 -32.11
N ARG A 641 23.42 11.29 -31.72
CA ARG A 641 22.16 10.79 -32.27
C ARG A 641 21.67 11.50 -33.52
N TYR A 642 21.94 12.81 -33.65
CA TYR A 642 21.33 13.65 -34.68
C TYR A 642 22.36 14.37 -35.57
N ASP A 643 23.65 14.04 -35.44
CA ASP A 643 24.76 14.65 -36.19
C ASP A 643 24.72 16.19 -36.23
N THR A 644 24.26 16.80 -35.12
CA THR A 644 24.01 18.24 -35.02
C THR A 644 24.71 18.82 -33.81
N LYS A 645 25.42 19.95 -33.99
CA LYS A 645 26.02 20.72 -32.90
C LYS A 645 24.97 21.61 -32.24
N ILE A 646 24.68 21.33 -30.97
CA ILE A 646 23.80 22.16 -30.14
C ILE A 646 24.65 23.11 -29.31
N ASP A 647 24.30 24.39 -29.28
CA ASP A 647 24.89 25.33 -28.33
C ASP A 647 24.21 25.17 -26.96
N ALA A 648 24.93 24.53 -26.04
CA ALA A 648 24.50 24.30 -24.66
C ALA A 648 24.11 25.60 -23.93
N SER A 649 24.79 26.72 -24.23
CA SER A 649 24.54 28.02 -23.60
C SER A 649 23.26 28.67 -24.13
N ALA A 650 22.98 28.54 -25.43
CA ALA A 650 21.75 29.01 -26.05
C ALA A 650 20.52 28.22 -25.56
N LEU A 651 20.67 26.91 -25.32
CA LEU A 651 19.58 26.06 -24.85
C LEU A 651 19.10 26.41 -23.43
N ALA A 652 20.05 26.78 -22.57
CA ALA A 652 19.79 27.20 -21.20
C ALA A 652 19.31 28.66 -21.12
N ALA A 653 19.79 29.54 -22.01
CA ALA A 653 19.58 31.00 -21.97
C ALA A 653 18.35 31.51 -22.75
N ALA A 654 17.74 30.72 -23.64
CA ALA A 654 16.58 31.16 -24.42
C ALA A 654 15.35 31.44 -23.51
N PRO A 655 14.69 32.61 -23.65
CA PRO A 655 13.44 32.89 -22.95
C PRO A 655 12.34 31.90 -23.37
N ALA A 656 11.41 31.62 -22.45
CA ALA A 656 10.36 30.61 -22.58
C ALA A 656 9.26 30.98 -23.59
#